data_AF-A0A973LU81-F1
#
_entry.id   AF-A0A973LU81-F1
#
_cell.length_a   1.000
_cell.length_b   1.000
_cell.length_c   1.000
_cell.angle_alpha   90.00
_cell.angle_beta   90.00
_cell.angle_gamma   90.00
#
_symmetry.space_group_name_H-M   'P 1'
#
loop_
_entity.id
_entity.type
_entity.pdbx_description
1 polymer ?
#
loop_
_entity_poly.entity_id
_entity_poly.type
_entity_poly.pdbx_seq_one_letter_code
_entity_poly.pdbx_strand_id
1 'polypeptide(L)'
;MRAVGPGGRDAAFDTEVLSGPLGSRIDLAVKRGPARRRELLTLVRPYLTGVAPGVKHDLPVARRVICHLIEHRPDDELVDGETLVKVVTAAAEPSKRIRKGLSWYADLPFRDELPPDLYRLRRADLVPVTHIDDIVWADGRLRVTGFAYLAGLSVRSRRFNRASVVLRGPRWLPPIRMRTKRVLAPEATHGAREPGCNYDWSGFSAELSPWPLRWRGAVRGIVHAVRRRLRHRPGVPDATTWRAEIVFWSRGARATGLLRGSSIGRPERPAGLKLRPGWWVRPVWTSDRALQIVLQPNRAELTGVSVQDERLELKIFLPGRSVTKGHARLGGHRIAADFTPSGGGTEVLIGLAVPALLQEKDGRRLWVEPKGDPAASVMLADLVETRTPVGDREITVLGDRRDRVVVSAHRIRPVLTSAVWEGSTLVLRGHYPDAPGPRVLTLRHRSGLSYSLPMERTGDDFAVRVTPASMDRFGESVPLASGTWNMSFRHPSGEIVPFRMDHAALPGLDEDPRTVESRTYRMISTRFDVPVIVVEEERPADERGVAGTHVLRRVFYPAQRTEPLNDATVYVVNDGRLYADSVRAVYEERLRRGDDREHIWIVKDAAFVPPGGAKVVRAGSREHHAALARSRHIVTNSFLPAWFRAREDQVVLQTWHGTPAKRIGNDQPHMARDPRPPIWHRQAAEVRGWDVLLSQSPWATTVLRRAFGYKGEILESGLPRNDVLNSPERETLAAAVRERLGLVEGKRVVLYAPTWRDYDRKNAMVKLDLAKAREALGADHEILVRAHPMQAMPAVPDIAHDVTTYPDIADLLLVTDVLVTDYSSVMFDFAATGRPIVFYGYDLAKYSTKRGLYLDLPEQAPGPVLSTSSEVVDALRSIDDVAAAHADRYEAFRAAYAPKDDGKATARVVDHLFS
;
A
#
# COMPACT_ATOMS: atom_id res chain seq x y z
N MET A 1 2.52 -33.81 -18.18
CA MET A 1 2.54 -34.86 -17.15
C MET A 1 3.09 -36.12 -17.79
N ARG A 2 4.39 -36.43 -17.61
CA ARG A 2 4.94 -37.73 -17.99
C ARG A 2 5.00 -38.61 -16.73
N ALA A 3 4.43 -39.80 -16.88
CA ALA A 3 4.53 -41.04 -16.12
C ALA A 3 5.22 -41.00 -14.73
N VAL A 4 4.41 -41.18 -13.69
CA VAL A 4 4.82 -41.86 -12.46
C VAL A 4 4.49 -43.35 -12.66
N GLY A 5 5.47 -44.23 -12.43
CA GLY A 5 5.35 -45.69 -12.59
C GLY A 5 4.34 -46.34 -11.63
N PRO A 6 4.21 -47.68 -11.68
CA PRO A 6 3.13 -48.44 -11.03
C PRO A 6 3.37 -48.60 -9.52
N GLY A 7 3.41 -47.49 -8.79
CA GLY A 7 3.14 -47.40 -7.37
C GLY A 7 1.86 -46.60 -7.20
N GLY A 8 0.88 -47.12 -6.48
CA GLY A 8 -0.49 -46.60 -6.40
C GLY A 8 -0.56 -45.07 -6.18
N ARG A 9 -1.53 -44.43 -6.85
CA ARG A 9 -1.83 -43.00 -6.68
C ARG A 9 -1.92 -42.66 -5.19
N ASP A 10 -1.03 -41.79 -4.72
CA ASP A 10 -1.04 -41.34 -3.33
C ASP A 10 -2.19 -40.34 -3.13
N ALA A 11 -3.08 -40.64 -2.17
CA ALA A 11 -4.17 -39.74 -1.80
C ALA A 11 -3.69 -38.34 -1.39
N ALA A 12 -2.47 -38.22 -0.84
CA ALA A 12 -1.85 -36.94 -0.54
C ALA A 12 -1.52 -36.14 -1.81
N PHE A 13 -1.00 -36.81 -2.83
CA PHE A 13 -0.72 -36.20 -4.13
C PHE A 13 -2.01 -35.70 -4.79
N ASP A 14 -3.06 -36.52 -4.85
CA ASP A 14 -4.33 -36.12 -5.45
C ASP A 14 -4.98 -34.94 -4.70
N THR A 15 -4.87 -34.92 -3.37
CA THR A 15 -5.32 -33.79 -2.54
C THR A 15 -4.55 -32.51 -2.89
N GLU A 16 -3.23 -32.58 -3.03
CA GLU A 16 -2.37 -31.44 -3.36
C GLU A 16 -2.63 -30.92 -4.77
N VAL A 17 -2.76 -31.82 -5.75
CA VAL A 17 -3.05 -31.46 -7.14
C VAL A 17 -4.40 -30.77 -7.26
N LEU A 18 -5.46 -31.35 -6.68
CA LEU A 18 -6.81 -30.81 -6.73
C LEU A 18 -6.99 -29.52 -5.92
N SER A 19 -6.29 -29.38 -4.80
CA SER A 19 -6.35 -28.16 -3.97
C SER A 19 -5.38 -27.06 -4.43
N GLY A 20 -4.40 -27.40 -5.26
CA GLY A 20 -3.31 -26.51 -5.68
C GLY A 20 -3.28 -26.29 -7.20
N PRO A 21 -2.30 -26.85 -7.95
CA PRO A 21 -2.10 -26.51 -9.35
C PRO A 21 -3.28 -26.81 -10.28
N LEU A 22 -3.93 -27.97 -10.13
CA LEU A 22 -5.06 -28.34 -10.99
C LEU A 22 -6.31 -27.57 -10.59
N GLY A 23 -6.58 -27.42 -9.29
CA GLY A 23 -7.64 -26.55 -8.79
C GLY A 23 -7.54 -25.12 -9.32
N SER A 24 -6.34 -24.55 -9.31
CA SER A 24 -6.10 -23.21 -9.86
C SER A 24 -6.35 -23.12 -11.38
N ARG A 25 -6.02 -24.19 -12.13
CA ARG A 25 -6.32 -24.27 -13.57
C ARG A 25 -7.80 -24.44 -13.84
N ILE A 26 -8.52 -25.20 -13.02
CA ILE A 26 -9.98 -25.31 -13.06
C ILE A 26 -10.60 -23.92 -12.84
N ASP A 27 -10.21 -23.23 -11.77
CA ASP A 27 -10.71 -21.87 -11.47
C ASP A 27 -10.41 -20.88 -12.60
N LEU A 28 -9.23 -20.99 -13.23
CA LEU A 28 -8.83 -20.13 -14.35
C LEU A 28 -9.61 -20.45 -15.63
N ALA A 29 -9.80 -21.73 -15.94
CA ALA A 29 -10.54 -22.18 -17.12
C ALA A 29 -12.01 -21.76 -17.03
N VAL A 30 -12.64 -21.86 -15.85
CA VAL A 30 -14.01 -21.36 -15.61
C VAL A 30 -14.11 -19.86 -15.89
N LYS A 31 -13.05 -19.08 -15.63
CA LYS A 31 -13.03 -17.63 -15.88
C LYS A 31 -12.70 -17.23 -17.33
N ARG A 32 -12.18 -18.14 -18.16
CA ARG A 32 -11.66 -17.86 -19.52
C ARG A 32 -12.61 -18.21 -20.67
N GLY A 33 -13.86 -18.57 -20.36
CA GLY A 33 -14.92 -18.78 -21.36
C GLY A 33 -15.10 -20.23 -21.85
N PRO A 34 -16.07 -20.48 -22.74
CA PRO A 34 -16.54 -21.83 -23.11
C PRO A 34 -15.44 -22.74 -23.70
N ALA A 35 -14.62 -22.23 -24.62
CA ALA A 35 -13.57 -23.03 -25.28
C ALA A 35 -12.57 -23.62 -24.27
N ARG A 36 -12.17 -22.83 -23.26
CA ARG A 36 -11.24 -23.28 -22.22
C ARG A 36 -11.88 -24.19 -21.19
N ARG A 37 -13.19 -24.05 -20.95
CA ARG A 37 -13.96 -25.00 -20.14
C ARG A 37 -14.06 -26.36 -20.83
N ARG A 38 -14.28 -26.41 -22.14
CA ARG A 38 -14.34 -27.67 -22.90
C ARG A 38 -13.03 -28.45 -22.80
N GLU A 39 -11.90 -27.79 -23.06
CA GLU A 39 -10.56 -28.39 -22.91
C GLU A 39 -10.29 -28.87 -21.48
N LEU A 40 -10.71 -28.09 -20.47
CA LEU A 40 -10.63 -28.49 -19.07
C LEU A 40 -11.40 -29.80 -18.83
N LEU A 41 -12.65 -29.89 -19.26
CA LEU A 41 -13.49 -31.07 -19.02
C LEU A 41 -12.88 -32.32 -19.66
N THR A 42 -12.40 -32.22 -20.90
CA THR A 42 -11.73 -33.32 -21.61
C THR A 42 -10.52 -33.85 -20.85
N LEU A 43 -9.71 -32.96 -20.26
CA LEU A 43 -8.48 -33.35 -19.56
C LEU A 43 -8.70 -33.76 -18.10
N VAL A 44 -9.68 -33.16 -17.42
CA VAL A 44 -9.86 -33.29 -15.98
C VAL A 44 -10.84 -34.40 -15.61
N ARG A 45 -11.90 -34.62 -16.39
CA ARG A 45 -12.91 -35.64 -16.07
C ARG A 45 -12.28 -37.05 -15.95
N PRO A 46 -11.41 -37.52 -16.86
CA PRO A 46 -10.76 -38.84 -16.72
C PRO A 46 -9.84 -38.93 -15.50
N TYR A 47 -9.19 -37.81 -15.13
CA TYR A 47 -8.36 -37.75 -13.94
C TYR A 47 -9.22 -37.92 -12.67
N LEU A 48 -10.31 -37.14 -12.55
CA LEU A 48 -11.22 -37.15 -11.40
C LEU A 48 -11.87 -38.52 -11.15
N THR A 49 -12.27 -39.24 -12.21
CA THR A 49 -12.85 -40.58 -12.11
C THR A 49 -11.91 -41.57 -11.42
N GLY A 50 -10.60 -41.41 -11.60
CA GLY A 50 -9.59 -42.25 -10.94
C GLY A 50 -9.09 -41.73 -9.59
N VAL A 51 -9.66 -40.65 -9.05
CA VAL A 51 -9.33 -40.14 -7.71
C VAL A 51 -10.24 -40.81 -6.67
N ALA A 52 -9.63 -41.30 -5.59
CA ALA A 52 -10.38 -41.95 -4.51
C ALA A 52 -11.50 -41.04 -3.96
N PRO A 53 -12.72 -41.57 -3.71
CA PRO A 53 -13.85 -40.76 -3.21
C PRO A 53 -13.53 -40.00 -1.91
N GLY A 54 -12.74 -40.60 -1.01
CA GLY A 54 -12.32 -39.96 0.24
C GLY A 54 -11.51 -38.67 0.03
N VAL A 55 -10.64 -38.63 -0.99
CA VAL A 55 -9.88 -37.41 -1.33
C VAL A 55 -10.83 -36.30 -1.73
N LYS A 56 -11.77 -36.58 -2.66
CA LYS A 56 -12.78 -35.61 -3.11
C LYS A 56 -13.67 -35.15 -1.96
N HIS A 57 -14.03 -36.06 -1.05
CA HIS A 57 -14.82 -35.78 0.14
C HIS A 57 -14.12 -34.86 1.14
N ASP A 58 -12.78 -34.86 1.23
CA ASP A 58 -12.05 -34.02 2.17
C ASP A 58 -11.63 -32.65 1.58
N LEU A 59 -11.88 -32.42 0.29
CA LEU A 59 -11.64 -31.13 -0.36
C LEU A 59 -12.52 -30.01 0.22
N PRO A 60 -12.07 -28.74 0.15
CA PRO A 60 -12.92 -27.58 0.41
C PRO A 60 -14.21 -27.63 -0.42
N VAL A 61 -15.31 -27.12 0.12
CA VAL A 61 -16.66 -27.17 -0.48
C VAL A 61 -16.64 -26.75 -1.96
N ALA A 62 -15.98 -25.63 -2.29
CA ALA A 62 -15.86 -25.16 -3.67
C ALA A 62 -15.35 -26.26 -4.61
N ARG A 63 -14.24 -26.90 -4.22
CA ARG A 63 -13.59 -27.93 -5.02
C ARG A 63 -14.41 -29.21 -5.06
N ARG A 64 -15.00 -29.61 -3.93
CA ARG A 64 -15.86 -30.79 -3.86
C ARG A 64 -17.07 -30.67 -4.79
N VAL A 65 -17.77 -29.53 -4.76
CA VAL A 65 -18.91 -29.27 -5.64
C VAL A 65 -18.48 -29.22 -7.10
N ILE A 66 -17.37 -28.54 -7.41
CA ILE A 66 -16.85 -28.49 -8.80
C ILE A 66 -16.49 -29.89 -9.31
N CYS A 67 -15.76 -30.69 -8.54
CA CYS A 67 -15.44 -32.07 -8.91
C CYS A 67 -16.72 -32.89 -9.14
N HIS A 68 -17.71 -32.74 -8.25
CA HIS A 68 -19.00 -33.43 -8.41
C HIS A 68 -19.72 -33.00 -9.68
N LEU A 69 -19.81 -31.70 -9.97
CA LEU A 69 -20.45 -31.18 -11.18
C LEU A 69 -19.73 -31.67 -12.45
N ILE A 70 -18.39 -31.60 -12.47
CA ILE A 70 -17.59 -32.11 -13.59
C ILE A 70 -17.78 -33.61 -13.77
N GLU A 71 -18.06 -34.40 -12.74
CA GLU A 71 -18.26 -35.83 -12.89
C GLU A 71 -19.67 -36.20 -13.36
N HIS A 72 -20.70 -35.45 -12.94
CA HIS A 72 -22.10 -35.89 -13.04
C HIS A 72 -22.98 -35.05 -13.98
N ARG A 73 -22.56 -33.84 -14.38
CA ARG A 73 -23.32 -33.01 -15.33
C ARG A 73 -22.81 -33.19 -16.77
N PRO A 74 -23.67 -33.01 -17.80
CA PRO A 74 -23.26 -33.02 -19.21
C PRO A 74 -22.26 -31.90 -19.54
N ASP A 75 -21.36 -32.14 -20.50
CA ASP A 75 -20.32 -31.16 -20.86
C ASP A 75 -20.91 -29.86 -21.40
N ASP A 76 -21.95 -29.91 -22.24
CA ASP A 76 -22.57 -28.71 -22.83
C ASP A 76 -23.18 -27.78 -21.77
N GLU A 77 -23.78 -28.35 -20.71
CA GLU A 77 -24.29 -27.57 -19.58
C GLU A 77 -23.16 -26.82 -18.84
N LEU A 78 -21.99 -27.45 -18.70
CA LEU A 78 -20.85 -26.88 -17.98
C LEU A 78 -20.07 -25.87 -18.84
N VAL A 79 -20.04 -26.07 -20.16
CA VAL A 79 -19.34 -25.22 -21.13
C VAL A 79 -20.12 -23.96 -21.45
N ASP A 80 -21.44 -24.06 -21.68
CA ASP A 80 -22.27 -22.94 -22.10
C ASP A 80 -23.07 -22.32 -20.94
N GLY A 81 -23.29 -23.07 -19.85
CA GLY A 81 -24.03 -22.59 -18.68
C GLY A 81 -23.20 -21.73 -17.71
N GLU A 82 -23.89 -20.98 -16.84
CA GLU A 82 -23.27 -20.21 -15.75
C GLU A 82 -23.02 -21.02 -14.48
N THR A 83 -23.39 -22.31 -14.45
CA THR A 83 -23.41 -23.14 -13.24
C THR A 83 -22.05 -23.23 -12.55
N LEU A 84 -20.98 -23.56 -13.29
CA LEU A 84 -19.61 -23.58 -12.74
C LEU A 84 -19.17 -22.20 -12.26
N VAL A 85 -19.52 -21.15 -13.00
CA VAL A 85 -19.15 -19.76 -12.64
C VAL A 85 -19.85 -19.34 -11.35
N LYS A 86 -21.15 -19.63 -11.22
CA LYS A 86 -21.97 -19.34 -10.02
C LYS A 86 -21.46 -20.11 -8.81
N VAL A 87 -21.09 -21.38 -8.96
CA VAL A 87 -20.51 -22.19 -7.87
C VAL A 87 -19.12 -21.70 -7.47
N VAL A 88 -18.21 -21.47 -8.43
CA VAL A 88 -16.87 -20.93 -8.15
C VAL A 88 -16.99 -19.57 -7.45
N THR A 89 -17.91 -18.72 -7.90
CA THR A 89 -18.13 -17.39 -7.30
C THR A 89 -18.71 -17.50 -5.90
N ALA A 90 -19.80 -18.26 -5.72
CA ALA A 90 -20.43 -18.43 -4.42
C ALA A 90 -19.53 -19.13 -3.40
N ALA A 91 -18.74 -20.13 -3.83
CA ALA A 91 -17.85 -20.86 -2.95
C ALA A 91 -16.50 -20.16 -2.71
N ALA A 92 -16.14 -19.17 -3.54
CA ALA A 92 -15.04 -18.23 -3.28
C ALA A 92 -15.42 -17.13 -2.29
N GLU A 93 -16.71 -16.89 -2.07
CA GLU A 93 -17.21 -15.93 -1.09
C GLU A 93 -17.45 -16.62 0.28
N PRO A 94 -16.63 -16.36 1.31
CA PRO A 94 -16.78 -16.97 2.64
C PRO A 94 -17.99 -16.46 3.44
N SER A 95 -18.96 -15.81 2.81
CA SER A 95 -19.85 -14.83 3.45
C SER A 95 -20.94 -15.42 4.32
N LYS A 96 -21.43 -16.64 4.03
CA LYS A 96 -22.57 -17.18 4.80
C LYS A 96 -22.50 -18.69 4.99
N ARG A 97 -22.50 -19.11 6.26
CA ARG A 97 -22.55 -20.52 6.69
C ARG A 97 -23.81 -20.72 7.51
N ILE A 98 -24.57 -21.73 7.14
CA ILE A 98 -25.85 -22.05 7.80
C ILE A 98 -25.64 -23.28 8.68
N ARG A 99 -26.26 -23.24 9.86
CA ARG A 99 -26.27 -24.37 10.77
C ARG A 99 -27.54 -25.20 10.56
N LYS A 100 -27.38 -26.51 10.40
CA LYS A 100 -28.47 -27.49 10.47
C LYS A 100 -28.08 -28.55 11.52
N GLY A 101 -28.80 -28.56 12.65
CA GLY A 101 -28.48 -29.44 13.80
C GLY A 101 -27.11 -29.15 14.45
N LEU A 102 -26.24 -30.17 14.50
CA LEU A 102 -24.87 -30.07 15.02
C LEU A 102 -23.81 -29.78 13.94
N SER A 103 -24.21 -29.69 12.67
CA SER A 103 -23.27 -29.50 11.55
C SER A 103 -23.44 -28.13 10.89
N TRP A 104 -22.37 -27.69 10.25
CA TRP A 104 -22.32 -26.45 9.47
C TRP A 104 -22.25 -26.74 7.99
N TYR A 105 -22.88 -25.89 7.20
CA TYR A 105 -23.03 -26.01 5.76
C TYR A 105 -22.71 -24.67 5.08
N ALA A 106 -22.11 -24.71 3.90
CA ALA A 106 -21.97 -23.53 3.06
C ALA A 106 -23.33 -23.14 2.47
N ASP A 107 -23.62 -21.84 2.42
CA ASP A 107 -24.81 -21.31 1.78
C ASP A 107 -24.55 -21.12 0.28
N LEU A 108 -24.99 -22.08 -0.55
CA LEU A 108 -24.78 -22.07 -2.00
C LEU A 108 -26.09 -21.81 -2.75
N PRO A 109 -26.06 -21.12 -3.92
CA PRO A 109 -27.25 -20.75 -4.69
C PRO A 109 -28.08 -21.94 -5.19
N PHE A 110 -27.49 -23.14 -5.31
CA PHE A 110 -28.16 -24.37 -5.78
C PHE A 110 -28.15 -25.48 -4.72
N ARG A 111 -28.07 -25.13 -3.43
CA ARG A 111 -27.94 -26.12 -2.34
C ARG A 111 -29.10 -27.13 -2.29
N ASP A 112 -30.25 -26.75 -2.83
CA ASP A 112 -31.45 -27.60 -2.87
C ASP A 112 -31.41 -28.62 -4.01
N GLU A 113 -30.51 -28.44 -4.99
CA GLU A 113 -30.25 -29.39 -6.09
C GLU A 113 -29.03 -30.30 -5.83
N LEU A 114 -28.29 -30.06 -4.74
CA LEU A 114 -27.05 -30.78 -4.41
C LEU A 114 -27.23 -31.64 -3.15
N PRO A 115 -26.57 -32.82 -3.07
CA PRO A 115 -26.51 -33.59 -1.83
C PRO A 115 -25.91 -32.77 -0.66
N PRO A 116 -26.52 -32.80 0.55
CA PRO A 116 -26.05 -32.03 1.71
C PRO A 116 -24.59 -32.25 2.11
N ASP A 117 -24.06 -33.44 1.85
CA ASP A 117 -22.67 -33.78 2.18
C ASP A 117 -21.63 -33.02 1.33
N LEU A 118 -22.01 -32.57 0.12
CA LEU A 118 -21.10 -31.82 -0.77
C LEU A 118 -20.78 -30.42 -0.23
N TYR A 119 -21.74 -29.81 0.47
CA TYR A 119 -21.59 -28.46 1.02
C TYR A 119 -21.56 -28.45 2.55
N ARG A 120 -21.47 -29.62 3.19
CA ARG A 120 -21.13 -29.75 4.61
C ARG A 120 -19.69 -29.32 4.84
N LEU A 121 -19.49 -28.42 5.80
CA LEU A 121 -18.17 -27.91 6.15
C LEU A 121 -17.32 -28.99 6.81
N ARG A 122 -16.09 -29.13 6.33
CA ARG A 122 -15.05 -30.01 6.86
C ARG A 122 -13.86 -29.19 7.32
N ARG A 123 -12.81 -29.88 7.80
CA ARG A 123 -11.59 -29.24 8.34
C ARG A 123 -10.96 -28.26 7.33
N ALA A 124 -11.00 -28.58 6.04
CA ALA A 124 -10.46 -27.73 4.97
C ALA A 124 -11.23 -26.41 4.80
N ASP A 125 -12.50 -26.34 5.21
CA ASP A 125 -13.34 -25.14 5.12
C ASP A 125 -13.24 -24.25 6.37
N LEU A 126 -12.71 -24.78 7.48
CA LEU A 126 -12.59 -24.04 8.73
C LEU A 126 -11.30 -23.22 8.72
N VAL A 127 -11.32 -22.10 8.00
CA VAL A 127 -10.18 -21.18 7.87
C VAL A 127 -10.08 -20.28 9.10
N PRO A 128 -9.02 -20.41 9.92
CA PRO A 128 -8.82 -19.55 11.06
C PRO A 128 -8.29 -18.19 10.65
N VAL A 129 -8.91 -17.13 11.17
CA VAL A 129 -8.43 -15.76 11.10
C VAL A 129 -7.95 -15.38 12.48
N THR A 130 -6.75 -14.80 12.55
CA THR A 130 -6.14 -14.33 13.79
C THR A 130 -5.54 -12.95 13.56
N HIS A 131 -5.66 -12.11 14.57
CA HIS A 131 -4.95 -10.84 14.68
C HIS A 131 -4.45 -10.69 16.11
N ILE A 132 -3.29 -10.08 16.28
CA ILE A 132 -2.72 -9.80 17.60
C ILE A 132 -2.66 -8.28 17.75
N ASP A 133 -3.37 -7.77 18.75
CA ASP A 133 -3.41 -6.35 19.07
C ASP A 133 -2.21 -5.94 19.91
N ASP A 134 -1.81 -6.79 20.87
CA ASP A 134 -0.70 -6.49 21.77
C ASP A 134 0.03 -7.76 22.29
N ILE A 135 1.32 -7.60 22.60
CA ILE A 135 2.19 -8.60 23.20
C ILE A 135 3.10 -7.91 24.22
N VAL A 136 2.80 -8.10 25.51
CA VAL A 136 3.52 -7.43 26.60
C VAL A 136 3.88 -8.38 27.72
N TRP A 137 4.97 -8.07 28.42
CA TRP A 137 5.30 -8.68 29.70
C TRP A 137 4.69 -7.84 30.81
N ALA A 138 3.87 -8.46 31.66
CA ALA A 138 3.30 -7.87 32.86
C ALA A 138 3.51 -8.85 34.02
N ASP A 139 4.09 -8.39 35.13
CA ASP A 139 4.37 -9.21 36.33
C ASP A 139 5.11 -10.53 36.02
N GLY A 140 6.09 -10.46 35.11
CA GLY A 140 6.87 -11.63 34.67
C GLY A 140 6.09 -12.64 33.84
N ARG A 141 4.87 -12.33 33.39
CA ARG A 141 4.02 -13.15 32.52
C ARG A 141 3.88 -12.50 31.16
N LEU A 142 3.94 -13.31 30.10
CA LEU A 142 3.68 -12.85 28.75
C LEU A 142 2.16 -12.84 28.52
N ARG A 143 1.61 -11.68 28.23
CA ARG A 143 0.21 -11.48 27.84
C ARG A 143 0.14 -11.21 26.35
N VAL A 144 -0.72 -11.95 25.66
CA VAL A 144 -1.02 -11.78 24.23
C VAL A 144 -2.51 -11.50 24.11
N THR A 145 -2.87 -10.36 23.53
CA THR A 145 -4.27 -9.98 23.25
C THR A 145 -4.49 -9.83 21.75
N GLY A 146 -5.73 -9.98 21.33
CA GLY A 146 -6.07 -10.01 19.92
C GLY A 146 -7.49 -10.48 19.69
N PHE A 147 -7.84 -10.72 18.44
CA PHE A 147 -9.05 -11.43 18.07
C PHE A 147 -8.75 -12.62 17.16
N ALA A 148 -9.63 -13.61 17.25
CA ALA A 148 -9.50 -14.85 16.51
C ALA A 148 -10.87 -15.51 16.31
N TYR A 149 -11.15 -15.88 15.06
CA TYR A 149 -12.41 -16.50 14.64
C TYR A 149 -12.19 -17.47 13.48
N LEU A 150 -13.24 -18.22 13.12
CA LEU A 150 -13.26 -19.03 11.91
C LEU A 150 -14.06 -18.25 10.86
N ALA A 151 -13.46 -17.99 9.70
CA ALA A 151 -14.10 -17.25 8.62
C ALA A 151 -15.49 -17.84 8.31
N GLY A 152 -16.51 -17.00 8.23
CA GLY A 152 -17.89 -17.36 7.94
C GLY A 152 -18.69 -17.90 9.14
N LEU A 153 -18.08 -18.17 10.30
CA LEU A 153 -18.79 -18.64 11.51
C LEU A 153 -18.90 -17.52 12.55
N SER A 154 -20.07 -16.89 12.63
CA SER A 154 -20.32 -15.81 13.58
C SER A 154 -20.10 -16.21 15.04
N VAL A 155 -19.54 -15.30 15.84
CA VAL A 155 -19.31 -15.38 17.27
C VAL A 155 -20.04 -14.22 17.96
N ARG A 156 -21.37 -14.35 18.07
CA ARG A 156 -22.27 -13.31 18.61
C ARG A 156 -22.27 -13.21 20.14
N SER A 157 -21.76 -14.22 20.84
CA SER A 157 -21.67 -14.21 22.30
C SER A 157 -20.51 -15.07 22.79
N ARG A 158 -20.08 -14.81 24.04
CA ARG A 158 -19.00 -15.55 24.71
C ARG A 158 -19.21 -17.07 24.74
N ARG A 159 -20.46 -17.54 24.63
CA ARG A 159 -20.83 -18.97 24.72
C ARG A 159 -20.84 -19.68 23.35
N PHE A 160 -20.75 -18.96 22.23
CA PHE A 160 -20.84 -19.55 20.89
C PHE A 160 -19.63 -20.41 20.51
N ASN A 161 -18.43 -20.00 20.90
CA ASN A 161 -17.22 -20.78 20.70
C ASN A 161 -16.25 -20.65 21.87
N ARG A 162 -15.39 -21.66 22.04
CA ARG A 162 -14.23 -21.60 22.93
C ARG A 162 -12.97 -21.53 22.07
N ALA A 163 -12.11 -20.56 22.36
CA ALA A 163 -10.79 -20.47 21.75
C ALA A 163 -9.73 -20.63 22.86
N SER A 164 -8.65 -21.34 22.58
CA SER A 164 -7.55 -21.53 23.53
C SER A 164 -6.22 -21.46 22.82
N VAL A 165 -5.33 -20.59 23.32
CA VAL A 165 -3.98 -20.46 22.80
C VAL A 165 -3.11 -21.57 23.37
N VAL A 166 -2.36 -22.21 22.49
CA VAL A 166 -1.53 -23.38 22.76
C VAL A 166 -0.18 -23.20 22.09
N LEU A 167 0.90 -23.42 22.84
CA LEU A 167 2.26 -23.40 22.32
C LEU A 167 2.70 -24.83 22.02
N ARG A 168 3.01 -25.11 20.75
CA ARG A 168 3.48 -26.43 20.29
C ARG A 168 4.98 -26.40 20.02
N GLY A 169 5.72 -27.23 20.73
CA GLY A 169 7.14 -27.45 20.53
C GLY A 169 7.41 -28.69 19.68
N PRO A 170 8.56 -29.37 19.86
CA PRO A 170 8.85 -30.66 19.26
C PRO A 170 7.71 -31.69 19.44
N ARG A 171 7.47 -32.53 18.43
CA ARG A 171 6.32 -33.47 18.37
C ARG A 171 6.13 -34.34 19.62
N TRP A 172 7.21 -34.70 20.31
CA TRP A 172 7.20 -35.56 21.50
C TRP A 172 6.98 -34.81 22.81
N LEU A 173 7.09 -33.48 22.82
CA LEU A 173 6.85 -32.67 24.02
C LEU A 173 5.37 -32.28 24.12
N PRO A 174 4.71 -32.47 25.27
CA PRO A 174 3.34 -32.02 25.48
C PRO A 174 3.21 -30.51 25.24
N PRO A 175 2.14 -30.06 24.56
CA PRO A 175 1.92 -28.64 24.32
C PRO A 175 1.69 -27.86 25.62
N ILE A 176 1.98 -26.57 25.60
CA ILE A 176 1.71 -25.65 26.72
C ILE A 176 0.40 -24.92 26.42
N ARG A 177 -0.62 -25.08 27.27
CA ARG A 177 -1.87 -24.33 27.13
C ARG A 177 -1.76 -23.02 27.92
N MET A 178 -1.94 -21.88 27.23
CA MET A 178 -1.97 -20.57 27.86
C MET A 178 -3.33 -20.33 28.54
N ARG A 179 -3.35 -19.53 29.61
CA ARG A 179 -4.60 -19.13 30.27
C ARG A 179 -5.35 -18.16 29.36
N THR A 180 -6.30 -18.68 28.59
CA THR A 180 -7.02 -17.92 27.55
C THR A 180 -8.43 -17.55 28.02
N LYS A 181 -8.80 -16.27 27.91
CA LYS A 181 -10.14 -15.73 28.16
C LYS A 181 -10.69 -15.10 26.89
N ARG A 182 -12.02 -15.18 26.68
CA ARG A 182 -12.72 -14.47 25.61
C ARG A 182 -13.13 -13.08 26.08
N VAL A 183 -12.93 -12.09 25.22
CA VAL A 183 -13.30 -10.69 25.46
C VAL A 183 -14.09 -10.17 24.26
N LEU A 184 -14.85 -9.09 24.49
CA LEU A 184 -15.53 -8.37 23.43
C LEU A 184 -14.47 -7.62 22.59
N ALA A 185 -14.59 -7.68 21.27
CA ALA A 185 -13.72 -7.15 20.24
C ALA A 185 -14.53 -6.83 18.97
N PRO A 186 -15.39 -5.79 18.98
CA PRO A 186 -16.23 -5.43 17.83
C PRO A 186 -15.43 -5.08 16.57
N GLU A 187 -14.20 -4.60 16.73
CA GLU A 187 -13.23 -4.35 15.66
C GLU A 187 -12.95 -5.58 14.80
N ALA A 188 -13.10 -6.79 15.35
CA ALA A 188 -12.99 -8.03 14.58
C ALA A 188 -14.10 -8.16 13.54
N THR A 189 -15.33 -7.72 13.87
CA THR A 189 -16.46 -7.66 12.92
C THR A 189 -16.22 -6.58 11.87
N HIS A 190 -15.80 -5.39 12.31
CA HIS A 190 -15.56 -4.26 11.41
C HIS A 190 -14.43 -4.56 10.42
N GLY A 191 -13.36 -5.21 10.88
CA GLY A 191 -12.21 -5.60 10.05
C GLY A 191 -12.39 -6.88 9.22
N ALA A 192 -13.46 -7.64 9.46
CA ALA A 192 -13.69 -8.91 8.78
C ALA A 192 -13.91 -8.73 7.28
N ARG A 193 -13.53 -9.76 6.51
CA ARG A 193 -13.74 -9.82 5.06
C ARG A 193 -15.02 -10.56 4.67
N GLU A 194 -15.66 -11.19 5.64
CA GLU A 194 -16.84 -12.03 5.46
C GLU A 194 -18.12 -11.18 5.70
N PRO A 195 -18.81 -10.73 4.64
CA PRO A 195 -20.01 -9.91 4.82
C PRO A 195 -21.13 -10.70 5.49
N GLY A 196 -21.89 -10.05 6.38
CA GLY A 196 -23.02 -10.67 7.09
C GLY A 196 -22.64 -11.53 8.30
N CYS A 197 -21.36 -11.63 8.64
CA CYS A 197 -20.89 -12.29 9.86
C CYS A 197 -20.68 -11.30 11.00
N ASN A 198 -20.93 -11.74 12.24
CA ASN A 198 -20.62 -10.99 13.46
C ASN A 198 -19.56 -11.76 14.26
N TYR A 199 -18.47 -11.09 14.62
CA TYR A 199 -17.34 -11.63 15.38
C TYR A 199 -17.06 -10.83 16.65
N ASP A 200 -18.04 -10.13 17.21
CA ASP A 200 -17.80 -9.20 18.33
C ASP A 200 -17.24 -9.92 19.55
N TRP A 201 -17.65 -11.16 19.81
CA TRP A 201 -17.09 -11.95 20.91
C TRP A 201 -15.87 -12.77 20.49
N SER A 202 -15.17 -12.33 19.43
CA SER A 202 -13.99 -12.99 18.91
C SER A 202 -12.65 -12.57 19.52
N GLY A 203 -12.67 -11.62 20.44
CA GLY A 203 -11.50 -11.20 21.20
C GLY A 203 -10.98 -12.30 22.12
N PHE A 204 -9.68 -12.26 22.41
CA PHE A 204 -9.05 -13.09 23.43
C PHE A 204 -7.93 -12.37 24.18
N SER A 205 -7.69 -12.82 25.41
CA SER A 205 -6.48 -12.52 26.19
C SER A 205 -5.88 -13.83 26.65
N ALA A 206 -4.60 -14.06 26.36
CA ALA A 206 -3.87 -15.28 26.69
C ALA A 206 -2.60 -14.98 27.49
N GLU A 207 -2.45 -15.63 28.64
CA GLU A 207 -1.30 -15.44 29.54
C GLU A 207 -0.42 -16.69 29.63
N LEU A 208 0.90 -16.48 29.64
CA LEU A 208 1.94 -17.50 29.77
C LEU A 208 2.93 -17.11 30.88
N SER A 209 3.07 -17.97 31.90
CA SER A 209 4.24 -17.89 32.79
C SER A 209 5.45 -18.54 32.13
N PRO A 210 6.70 -18.12 32.43
CA PRO A 210 7.91 -18.75 31.87
C PRO A 210 8.20 -20.17 32.39
N TRP A 211 7.63 -20.56 33.54
CA TRP A 211 7.95 -21.83 34.21
C TRP A 211 7.73 -23.08 33.33
N PRO A 212 6.59 -23.25 32.62
CA PRO A 212 6.36 -24.39 31.73
C PRO A 212 7.37 -24.50 30.57
N LEU A 213 7.93 -23.37 30.12
CA LEU A 213 8.96 -23.33 29.07
C LEU A 213 10.29 -23.85 29.62
N ARG A 214 10.67 -23.40 30.83
CA ARG A 214 11.91 -23.83 31.50
C ARG A 214 11.94 -25.33 31.73
N TRP A 215 10.86 -25.87 32.31
CA TRP A 215 10.76 -27.30 32.60
C TRP A 215 10.85 -28.16 31.33
N ARG A 216 10.08 -27.84 30.29
CA ARG A 216 10.13 -28.58 29.00
C ARG A 216 11.45 -28.40 28.27
N GLY A 217 12.05 -27.21 28.34
CA GLY A 217 13.37 -26.93 27.80
C GLY A 217 14.47 -27.78 28.45
N ALA A 218 14.41 -27.94 29.77
CA ALA A 218 15.35 -28.79 30.52
C ALA A 218 15.21 -30.27 30.11
N VAL A 219 13.99 -30.80 30.04
CA VAL A 219 13.72 -32.18 29.56
C VAL A 219 14.30 -32.41 28.17
N ARG A 220 14.09 -31.46 27.25
CA ARG A 220 14.69 -31.53 25.90
C ARG A 220 16.22 -31.49 25.94
N GLY A 221 16.80 -30.62 26.76
CA GLY A 221 18.24 -30.51 26.93
C GLY A 221 18.87 -31.85 27.32
N ILE A 222 18.26 -32.57 28.26
CA ILE A 222 18.71 -33.90 28.70
C ILE A 222 18.66 -34.91 27.54
N VAL A 223 17.52 -35.00 26.82
CA VAL A 223 17.38 -35.93 25.68
C VAL A 223 18.42 -35.64 24.58
N HIS A 224 18.65 -34.37 24.26
CA HIS A 224 19.66 -33.98 23.29
C HIS A 224 21.10 -34.27 23.76
N ALA A 225 21.39 -34.07 25.05
CA ALA A 225 22.68 -34.40 25.63
C ALA A 225 22.96 -35.91 25.54
N VAL A 226 21.99 -36.76 25.87
CA VAL A 226 22.09 -38.22 25.72
C VAL A 226 22.32 -38.62 24.26
N ARG A 227 21.50 -38.11 23.33
CA ARG A 227 21.67 -38.39 21.89
C ARG A 227 23.02 -37.94 21.34
N ARG A 228 23.57 -36.82 21.83
CA ARG A 228 24.89 -36.35 21.44
C ARG A 228 26.00 -37.20 22.03
N ARG A 229 25.89 -37.60 23.31
CA ARG A 229 26.84 -38.53 23.95
C ARG A 229 26.91 -39.86 23.23
N LEU A 230 25.77 -40.41 22.80
CA LEU A 230 25.70 -41.62 21.96
C LEU A 230 26.38 -41.47 20.59
N ARG A 231 26.58 -40.24 20.12
CA ARG A 231 27.31 -39.92 18.87
C ARG A 231 28.73 -39.41 19.16
N HIS A 232 29.26 -39.62 20.37
CA HIS A 232 30.55 -39.10 20.83
C HIS A 232 30.71 -37.58 20.64
N ARG A 233 29.61 -36.82 20.78
CA ARG A 233 29.61 -35.35 20.72
C ARG A 233 29.29 -34.75 22.09
N PRO A 234 29.93 -33.64 22.48
CA PRO A 234 29.62 -32.94 23.72
C PRO A 234 28.19 -32.36 23.70
N GLY A 235 27.50 -32.42 24.84
CA GLY A 235 26.17 -31.83 25.00
C GLY A 235 26.25 -30.30 24.99
N VAL A 236 25.33 -29.64 24.27
CA VAL A 236 25.30 -28.18 24.14
C VAL A 236 23.88 -27.67 24.39
N PRO A 237 23.68 -26.63 25.24
CA PRO A 237 22.37 -26.00 25.42
C PRO A 237 21.84 -25.50 24.09
N ASP A 238 20.61 -25.84 23.73
CA ASP A 238 20.00 -25.46 22.45
C ASP A 238 18.73 -24.65 22.69
N ALA A 239 18.41 -23.77 21.73
CA ALA A 239 17.19 -23.00 21.76
C ALA A 239 15.98 -23.93 21.62
N THR A 240 14.94 -23.66 22.40
CA THR A 240 13.66 -24.34 22.25
C THR A 240 12.61 -23.38 21.79
N THR A 241 12.01 -23.70 20.65
CA THR A 241 10.99 -22.89 20.00
C THR A 241 9.65 -23.56 20.14
N TRP A 242 8.65 -22.79 20.58
CA TRP A 242 7.26 -23.19 20.52
C TRP A 242 6.51 -22.27 19.56
N ARG A 243 5.75 -22.87 18.65
CA ARG A 243 4.85 -22.15 17.76
C ARG A 243 3.55 -21.88 18.48
N ALA A 244 3.07 -20.63 18.42
CA ALA A 244 1.79 -20.27 19.01
C ALA A 244 0.65 -20.58 18.04
N GLU A 245 -0.29 -21.39 18.52
CA GLU A 245 -1.50 -21.78 17.81
C GLU A 245 -2.72 -21.41 18.65
N ILE A 246 -3.86 -21.21 18.01
CA ILE A 246 -5.14 -21.08 18.67
C ILE A 246 -6.06 -22.21 18.22
N VAL A 247 -6.64 -22.91 19.19
CA VAL A 247 -7.54 -24.04 18.95
C VAL A 247 -8.97 -23.57 19.18
N PHE A 248 -9.78 -23.67 18.14
CA PHE A 248 -11.20 -23.35 18.15
C PHE A 248 -12.03 -24.60 18.42
N TRP A 249 -13.00 -24.42 19.30
CA TRP A 249 -14.05 -25.38 19.59
C TRP A 249 -15.38 -24.65 19.42
N SER A 250 -16.04 -24.91 18.30
CA SER A 250 -17.41 -24.49 18.04
C SER A 250 -18.27 -25.76 17.97
N ARG A 251 -19.55 -25.68 18.33
CA ARG A 251 -20.45 -26.86 18.37
C ARG A 251 -20.43 -27.59 17.01
N GLY A 252 -19.75 -28.74 16.95
CA GLY A 252 -19.55 -29.56 15.73
C GLY A 252 -18.40 -29.16 14.80
N ALA A 253 -17.59 -28.15 15.13
CA ALA A 253 -16.46 -27.70 14.32
C ALA A 253 -15.21 -27.50 15.19
N ARG A 254 -14.12 -28.17 14.83
CA ARG A 254 -12.81 -28.03 15.47
C ARG A 254 -11.77 -27.64 14.44
N ALA A 255 -11.06 -26.55 14.71
CA ALA A 255 -9.98 -26.08 13.87
C ALA A 255 -8.84 -25.52 14.70
N THR A 256 -7.65 -25.50 14.11
CA THR A 256 -6.45 -24.96 14.73
C THR A 256 -5.83 -23.96 13.76
N GLY A 257 -5.62 -22.74 14.22
CA GLY A 257 -4.97 -21.67 13.48
C GLY A 257 -3.64 -21.31 14.10
N LEU A 258 -2.72 -20.78 13.30
CA LEU A 258 -1.51 -20.15 13.80
C LEU A 258 -1.85 -18.75 14.26
N LEU A 259 -1.31 -18.32 15.39
CA LEU A 259 -1.41 -16.91 15.77
C LEU A 259 -0.50 -16.08 14.86
N ARG A 260 -1.13 -15.32 13.96
CA ARG A 260 -0.49 -14.46 12.96
C ARG A 260 -0.98 -13.02 13.04
N GLY A 261 -0.16 -12.13 12.47
CA GLY A 261 -0.59 -10.79 12.07
C GLY A 261 -0.74 -9.84 13.26
N SER A 262 0.36 -9.33 13.77
CA SER A 262 0.36 -8.20 14.71
C SER A 262 -0.18 -6.93 14.08
N SER A 263 -0.76 -6.09 14.92
CA SER A 263 -0.84 -4.65 14.72
C SER A 263 0.56 -4.07 14.48
N ILE A 264 0.60 -2.95 13.75
CA ILE A 264 1.83 -2.20 13.48
C ILE A 264 2.33 -1.51 14.77
N GLY A 265 3.64 -1.29 14.86
CA GLY A 265 4.29 -0.66 16.03
C GLY A 265 4.86 -1.68 17.01
N ARG A 266 4.74 -1.39 18.31
CA ARG A 266 5.28 -2.16 19.45
C ARG A 266 4.97 -3.66 19.36
N PRO A 267 3.78 -4.12 18.95
CA PRO A 267 3.48 -5.55 18.84
C PRO A 267 4.26 -6.28 17.74
N GLU A 268 4.78 -5.56 16.73
CA GLU A 268 5.74 -6.14 15.78
C GLU A 268 7.15 -6.33 16.38
N ARG A 269 7.40 -5.68 17.53
CA ARG A 269 8.69 -5.61 18.24
C ARG A 269 8.56 -6.07 19.71
N PRO A 270 8.05 -7.28 19.98
CA PRO A 270 7.79 -7.72 21.35
C PRO A 270 9.10 -7.85 22.15
N ALA A 271 9.08 -7.38 23.39
CA ALA A 271 10.24 -7.45 24.28
C ALA A 271 10.58 -8.90 24.70
N GLY A 272 11.87 -9.18 24.88
CA GLY A 272 12.35 -10.40 25.54
C GLY A 272 12.35 -10.29 27.06
N LEU A 273 12.31 -11.42 27.75
CA LEU A 273 12.50 -11.50 29.21
C LEU A 273 13.78 -12.28 29.55
N LYS A 274 14.73 -11.62 30.21
CA LYS A 274 15.93 -12.26 30.79
C LYS A 274 15.48 -13.07 32.01
N LEU A 275 15.67 -14.39 31.98
CA LEU A 275 15.26 -15.27 33.08
C LEU A 275 16.35 -15.40 34.14
N ARG A 276 17.61 -15.41 33.70
CA ARG A 276 18.85 -15.50 34.46
C ARG A 276 20.02 -15.17 33.51
N PRO A 277 21.26 -14.99 34.01
CA PRO A 277 22.41 -14.73 33.13
C PRO A 277 22.51 -15.73 31.97
N GLY A 278 22.65 -15.21 30.74
CA GLY A 278 22.75 -16.00 29.51
C GLY A 278 21.47 -16.73 29.06
N TRP A 279 20.30 -16.52 29.69
CA TRP A 279 19.05 -17.20 29.31
C TRP A 279 17.87 -16.24 29.16
N TRP A 280 17.16 -16.40 28.06
CA TRP A 280 16.08 -15.50 27.66
C TRP A 280 14.86 -16.26 27.15
N VAL A 281 13.69 -15.66 27.35
CA VAL A 281 12.46 -16.02 26.64
C VAL A 281 12.08 -14.86 25.72
N ARG A 282 12.02 -15.12 24.42
CA ARG A 282 11.74 -14.12 23.39
C ARG A 282 10.50 -14.51 22.59
N PRO A 283 9.43 -13.69 22.60
CA PRO A 283 8.42 -13.74 21.56
C PRO A 283 9.06 -13.24 20.25
N VAL A 284 8.89 -13.97 19.16
CA VAL A 284 9.49 -13.62 17.86
C VAL A 284 8.50 -13.90 16.74
N TRP A 285 8.57 -13.08 15.70
CA TRP A 285 7.82 -13.28 14.47
C TRP A 285 8.65 -14.10 13.48
N THR A 286 8.03 -15.08 12.83
CA THR A 286 8.58 -15.72 11.63
C THR A 286 8.45 -14.80 10.41
N SER A 287 9.06 -15.19 9.29
CA SER A 287 8.89 -14.49 8.01
C SER A 287 7.42 -14.43 7.57
N ASP A 288 6.63 -15.48 7.84
CA ASP A 288 5.18 -15.55 7.61
C ASP A 288 4.33 -14.88 8.72
N ARG A 289 4.96 -14.07 9.58
CA ARG A 289 4.32 -13.35 10.71
C ARG A 289 3.58 -14.27 11.68
N ALA A 290 4.03 -15.52 11.86
CA ALA A 290 3.53 -16.40 12.91
C ALA A 290 4.31 -16.17 14.21
N LEU A 291 3.59 -16.11 15.32
CA LEU A 291 4.20 -15.93 16.64
C LEU A 291 4.90 -17.23 17.10
N GLN A 292 6.13 -17.09 17.53
CA GLN A 292 6.90 -18.12 18.21
C GLN A 292 7.39 -17.60 19.55
N ILE A 293 7.44 -18.48 20.54
CA ILE A 293 8.12 -18.20 21.81
C ILE A 293 9.40 -19.02 21.81
N VAL A 294 10.54 -18.37 22.01
CA VAL A 294 11.87 -19.02 21.99
C VAL A 294 12.49 -18.91 23.37
N LEU A 295 12.75 -20.05 24.01
CA LEU A 295 13.66 -20.13 25.14
C LEU A 295 15.07 -20.31 24.58
N GLN A 296 15.91 -19.29 24.72
CA GLN A 296 17.20 -19.21 24.07
C GLN A 296 18.32 -19.06 25.10
N PRO A 297 19.30 -19.98 25.12
CA PRO A 297 20.59 -19.73 25.75
C PRO A 297 21.47 -18.87 24.84
N ASN A 298 22.16 -17.90 25.42
CA ASN A 298 23.25 -17.19 24.76
C ASN A 298 24.50 -18.07 24.81
N ARG A 299 24.94 -18.55 23.63
CA ARG A 299 26.12 -19.43 23.51
C ARG A 299 27.39 -18.68 23.08
N ALA A 300 27.21 -17.48 22.56
CA ALA A 300 28.25 -16.57 22.12
C ALA A 300 27.71 -15.16 22.36
N GLU A 301 28.47 -14.34 23.07
CA GLU A 301 28.09 -12.97 23.42
C GLU A 301 29.17 -12.01 22.93
N LEU A 302 28.77 -10.94 22.25
CA LEU A 302 29.68 -9.89 21.85
C LEU A 302 30.04 -9.07 23.09
N THR A 303 31.33 -8.98 23.41
CA THR A 303 31.83 -8.31 24.61
C THR A 303 32.63 -7.05 24.29
N GLY A 304 32.98 -6.83 23.02
CA GLY A 304 33.64 -5.61 22.60
C GLY A 304 33.60 -5.41 21.09
N VAL A 305 33.57 -4.15 20.69
CA VAL A 305 33.72 -3.69 19.31
C VAL A 305 34.71 -2.54 19.31
N SER A 306 35.69 -2.60 18.42
CA SER A 306 36.62 -1.49 18.18
C SER A 306 36.94 -1.41 16.70
N VAL A 307 37.18 -0.19 16.22
CA VAL A 307 37.70 0.05 14.87
C VAL A 307 39.08 0.68 15.04
N GLN A 308 40.12 0.01 14.56
CA GLN A 308 41.52 0.43 14.62
C GLN A 308 42.21 0.06 13.31
N ASP A 309 43.06 0.94 12.77
CA ASP A 309 43.93 0.65 11.62
C ASP A 309 43.22 -0.03 10.42
N GLU A 310 42.13 0.54 9.92
CA GLU A 310 41.32 -0.02 8.80
C GLU A 310 40.73 -1.42 9.09
N ARG A 311 40.62 -1.78 10.37
CA ARG A 311 40.11 -3.08 10.82
C ARG A 311 39.02 -2.94 11.88
N LEU A 312 37.89 -3.60 11.66
CA LEU A 312 36.85 -3.79 12.66
C LEU A 312 37.17 -5.03 13.48
N GLU A 313 37.47 -4.86 14.76
CA GLU A 313 37.68 -5.93 15.72
C GLU A 313 36.41 -6.21 16.54
N LEU A 314 36.04 -7.49 16.60
CA LEU A 314 34.90 -7.99 17.36
C LEU A 314 35.40 -9.01 18.39
N LYS A 315 35.21 -8.69 19.67
CA LYS A 315 35.53 -9.57 20.80
C LYS A 315 34.26 -10.31 21.23
N ILE A 316 34.34 -11.64 21.27
CA ILE A 316 33.20 -12.51 21.55
C ILE A 316 33.58 -13.47 22.68
N PHE A 317 32.68 -13.69 23.63
CA PHE A 317 32.86 -14.66 24.70
C PHE A 317 31.94 -15.87 24.52
N LEU A 318 32.51 -17.07 24.68
CA LEU A 318 31.79 -18.35 24.66
C LEU A 318 31.69 -18.89 26.11
N PRO A 319 30.57 -18.64 26.82
CA PRO A 319 30.44 -19.03 28.23
C PRO A 319 30.44 -20.54 28.43
N GLY A 320 31.18 -21.01 29.44
CA GLY A 320 31.22 -22.42 29.87
C GLY A 320 31.85 -23.38 28.85
N ARG A 321 32.64 -22.87 27.91
CA ARG A 321 33.33 -23.66 26.87
C ARG A 321 34.80 -23.29 26.82
N SER A 322 35.68 -24.29 26.89
CA SER A 322 37.10 -24.12 26.62
C SER A 322 37.42 -24.75 25.27
N VAL A 323 37.66 -23.92 24.25
CA VAL A 323 37.92 -24.33 22.87
C VAL A 323 39.10 -23.53 22.34
N THR A 324 40.01 -24.17 21.60
CA THR A 324 41.23 -23.53 21.08
C THR A 324 41.23 -23.35 19.56
N LYS A 325 40.23 -23.89 18.85
CA LYS A 325 40.13 -23.84 17.39
C LYS A 325 38.68 -23.70 16.94
N GLY A 326 38.46 -22.97 15.85
CA GLY A 326 37.15 -22.82 15.24
C GLY A 326 37.19 -21.80 14.11
N HIS A 327 36.02 -21.35 13.68
CA HIS A 327 35.86 -20.29 12.70
C HIS A 327 34.72 -19.37 13.10
N ALA A 328 34.62 -18.21 12.47
CA ALA A 328 33.40 -17.44 12.50
C ALA A 328 32.77 -17.37 11.12
N ARG A 329 31.51 -16.93 11.06
CA ARG A 329 30.80 -16.68 9.80
C ARG A 329 30.09 -15.35 9.83
N LEU A 330 30.22 -14.60 8.74
CA LEU A 330 29.48 -13.37 8.49
C LEU A 330 28.64 -13.54 7.24
N GLY A 331 27.31 -13.53 7.37
CA GLY A 331 26.40 -13.68 6.23
C GLY A 331 26.53 -15.02 5.48
N GLY A 332 27.10 -16.05 6.12
CA GLY A 332 27.36 -17.35 5.52
C GLY A 332 28.81 -17.55 5.05
N HIS A 333 29.60 -16.49 4.92
CA HIS A 333 31.02 -16.55 4.56
C HIS A 333 31.87 -16.88 5.77
N ARG A 334 32.81 -17.82 5.64
CA ARG A 334 33.71 -18.25 6.71
C ARG A 334 34.87 -17.28 6.84
N ILE A 335 35.18 -16.91 8.07
CA ILE A 335 36.26 -15.98 8.42
C ILE A 335 37.16 -16.62 9.48
N ALA A 336 38.43 -16.24 9.46
CA ALA A 336 39.38 -16.61 10.51
C ALA A 336 38.98 -15.95 11.84
N ALA A 337 39.21 -16.67 12.93
CA ALA A 337 38.91 -16.20 14.27
C ALA A 337 39.90 -16.88 15.24
N ASP A 338 40.42 -16.09 16.18
CA ASP A 338 41.40 -16.55 17.16
C ASP A 338 40.67 -16.95 18.44
N PHE A 339 40.90 -18.17 18.93
CA PHE A 339 40.21 -18.75 20.08
C PHE A 339 41.19 -18.89 21.25
N THR A 340 40.97 -18.12 22.31
CA THR A 340 41.81 -18.09 23.50
C THR A 340 40.99 -18.55 24.71
N PRO A 341 41.31 -19.72 25.31
CA PRO A 341 40.67 -20.14 26.55
C PRO A 341 40.88 -19.10 27.66
N SER A 342 39.83 -18.79 28.42
CA SER A 342 39.87 -17.83 29.52
C SER A 342 39.01 -18.30 30.69
N GLY A 343 39.08 -17.61 31.83
CA GLY A 343 38.35 -17.99 33.04
C GLY A 343 36.85 -18.12 32.80
N GLY A 344 36.31 -19.34 32.90
CA GLY A 344 34.89 -19.61 32.72
C GLY A 344 34.40 -19.73 31.26
N GLY A 345 35.28 -19.69 30.25
CA GLY A 345 34.89 -19.77 28.84
C GLY A 345 36.04 -19.71 27.83
N THR A 346 35.75 -19.16 26.64
CA THR A 346 36.72 -18.91 25.56
C THR A 346 36.45 -17.53 24.99
N GLU A 347 37.47 -16.70 24.88
CA GLU A 347 37.44 -15.47 24.10
C GLU A 347 37.74 -15.77 22.63
N VAL A 348 36.99 -15.11 21.76
CA VAL A 348 37.11 -15.23 20.31
C VAL A 348 37.30 -13.84 19.74
N LEU A 349 38.42 -13.62 19.05
CA LEU A 349 38.72 -12.36 18.37
C LEU A 349 38.50 -12.54 16.86
N ILE A 350 37.79 -11.60 16.26
CA ILE A 350 37.55 -11.53 14.82
C ILE A 350 37.99 -10.16 14.34
N GLY A 351 38.86 -10.11 13.34
CA GLY A 351 39.22 -8.86 12.66
C GLY A 351 38.73 -8.85 11.22
N LEU A 352 37.93 -7.85 10.85
CA LEU A 352 37.36 -7.66 9.52
C LEU A 352 37.96 -6.42 8.85
N ALA A 353 38.38 -6.53 7.59
CA ALA A 353 38.90 -5.39 6.84
C ALA A 353 37.77 -4.40 6.51
N VAL A 354 37.93 -3.14 6.93
CA VAL A 354 36.97 -2.06 6.68
C VAL A 354 36.72 -1.83 5.18
N PRO A 355 37.74 -1.79 4.30
CA PRO A 355 37.51 -1.61 2.87
C PRO A 355 36.62 -2.70 2.24
N ALA A 356 36.77 -3.95 2.67
CA ALA A 356 35.95 -5.05 2.20
C ALA A 356 34.51 -4.93 2.68
N LEU A 357 34.29 -4.53 3.94
CA LEU A 357 32.96 -4.30 4.49
C LEU A 357 32.23 -3.17 3.75
N LEU A 358 32.93 -2.06 3.45
CA LEU A 358 32.36 -0.94 2.71
C LEU A 358 31.90 -1.35 1.31
N GLN A 359 32.51 -2.32 0.64
CA GLN A 359 31.99 -2.76 -0.68
C GLN A 359 30.66 -3.52 -0.59
N GLU A 360 30.27 -3.98 0.59
CA GLU A 360 29.03 -4.73 0.80
C GLU A 360 27.80 -3.80 0.89
N LYS A 361 26.65 -4.30 0.44
CA LYS A 361 25.39 -3.54 0.39
C LYS A 361 24.38 -3.93 1.48
N ASP A 362 24.55 -5.11 2.10
CA ASP A 362 23.56 -5.68 3.02
C ASP A 362 24.17 -6.03 4.37
N GLY A 363 23.38 -5.86 5.44
CA GLY A 363 23.75 -6.29 6.78
C GLY A 363 23.80 -7.80 6.92
N ARG A 364 24.83 -8.30 7.62
CA ARG A 364 25.13 -9.72 7.75
C ARG A 364 25.14 -10.14 9.21
N ARG A 365 24.48 -11.27 9.49
CA ARG A 365 24.50 -11.88 10.83
C ARG A 365 25.84 -12.52 11.11
N LEU A 366 26.26 -12.46 12.38
CA LEU A 366 27.49 -13.04 12.87
C LEU A 366 27.25 -14.37 13.62
N TRP A 367 28.07 -15.36 13.30
CA TRP A 367 28.10 -16.65 13.98
C TRP A 367 29.53 -17.05 14.35
N VAL A 368 29.67 -17.85 15.39
CA VAL A 368 30.90 -18.55 15.74
C VAL A 368 30.67 -20.06 15.61
N GLU A 369 31.63 -20.76 15.03
CA GLU A 369 31.64 -22.21 14.80
C GLU A 369 32.86 -22.82 15.52
N PRO A 370 32.78 -23.08 16.84
CA PRO A 370 33.86 -23.73 17.58
C PRO A 370 34.03 -25.18 17.11
N LYS A 371 35.27 -25.67 17.01
CA LYS A 371 35.55 -27.03 16.53
C LYS A 371 34.86 -28.08 17.41
N GLY A 372 34.08 -28.96 16.78
CA GLY A 372 33.32 -30.02 17.47
C GLY A 372 31.94 -29.60 17.98
N ASP A 373 31.63 -28.31 17.93
CA ASP A 373 30.37 -27.74 18.38
C ASP A 373 29.50 -27.23 17.21
N PRO A 374 28.17 -27.15 17.39
CA PRO A 374 27.31 -26.55 16.39
C PRO A 374 27.51 -25.03 16.37
N ALA A 375 27.31 -24.39 15.21
CA ALA A 375 27.34 -22.93 15.08
C ALA A 375 26.48 -22.25 16.17
N ALA A 376 27.01 -21.18 16.75
CA ALA A 376 26.34 -20.31 17.70
C ALA A 376 26.12 -18.94 17.05
N SER A 377 24.89 -18.42 17.09
CA SER A 377 24.67 -17.01 16.73
C SER A 377 25.29 -16.14 17.81
N VAL A 378 26.03 -15.12 17.41
CA VAL A 378 26.59 -14.14 18.35
C VAL A 378 25.47 -13.22 18.78
N MET A 379 25.32 -13.07 20.09
CA MET A 379 24.29 -12.26 20.73
C MET A 379 24.91 -10.93 21.18
N LEU A 380 24.21 -9.82 21.01
CA LEU A 380 24.67 -8.50 21.48
C LEU A 380 24.82 -8.47 23.02
N ALA A 381 24.02 -9.27 23.72
CA ALA A 381 23.99 -9.38 25.17
C ALA A 381 23.76 -8.02 25.85
N ASP A 382 24.67 -7.59 26.74
CA ASP A 382 24.57 -6.33 27.47
C ASP A 382 25.46 -5.22 26.82
N LEU A 383 26.07 -5.48 25.65
CA LEU A 383 26.89 -4.50 24.92
C LEU A 383 26.01 -3.46 24.21
N VAL A 384 26.43 -2.20 24.24
CA VAL A 384 25.78 -1.11 23.50
C VAL A 384 26.06 -1.27 22.00
N GLU A 385 25.04 -0.99 21.19
CA GLU A 385 25.19 -0.97 19.74
C GLU A 385 26.20 0.09 19.29
N THR A 386 26.96 -0.20 18.24
CA THR A 386 28.01 0.72 17.78
C THR A 386 27.76 1.15 16.34
N ARG A 387 28.08 2.42 16.10
CA ARG A 387 28.04 3.07 14.79
C ARG A 387 29.36 3.82 14.64
N THR A 388 30.14 3.45 13.64
CA THR A 388 31.46 4.06 13.40
C THR A 388 31.44 4.72 12.03
N PRO A 389 31.52 6.05 11.93
CA PRO A 389 31.62 6.73 10.65
C PRO A 389 32.98 6.44 10.00
N VAL A 390 32.96 6.25 8.67
CA VAL A 390 34.12 6.04 7.81
C VAL A 390 33.86 6.80 6.50
N GLY A 391 34.35 8.04 6.41
CA GLY A 391 34.03 8.94 5.30
C GLY A 391 32.54 9.31 5.27
N ASP A 392 31.89 9.17 4.11
CA ASP A 392 30.45 9.40 3.91
C ASP A 392 29.58 8.15 4.23
N ARG A 393 30.19 7.14 4.87
CA ARG A 393 29.59 5.86 5.23
C ARG A 393 29.74 5.58 6.70
N GLU A 394 29.02 4.60 7.19
CA GLU A 394 29.15 4.09 8.56
C GLU A 394 29.18 2.56 8.55
N ILE A 395 29.94 2.01 9.49
CA ILE A 395 29.88 0.61 9.90
C ILE A 395 29.02 0.54 11.14
N THR A 396 28.01 -0.32 11.11
CA THR A 396 27.10 -0.54 12.24
C THR A 396 27.21 -1.97 12.73
N VAL A 397 27.30 -2.14 14.05
CA VAL A 397 27.21 -3.43 14.74
C VAL A 397 26.01 -3.34 15.68
N LEU A 398 24.87 -3.82 15.19
CA LEU A 398 23.57 -3.69 15.84
C LEU A 398 23.01 -5.08 16.18
N GLY A 399 22.06 -5.15 17.11
CA GLY A 399 21.24 -6.33 17.34
C GLY A 399 20.07 -6.40 16.36
N ASP A 400 19.80 -7.58 15.78
CA ASP A 400 18.47 -7.85 15.24
C ASP A 400 17.47 -8.11 16.38
N ARG A 401 16.18 -8.27 16.08
CA ARG A 401 15.14 -8.48 17.13
C ARG A 401 15.26 -9.75 17.97
N ARG A 402 16.24 -10.60 17.69
CA ARG A 402 16.60 -11.72 18.57
C ARG A 402 17.89 -11.43 19.33
N ASP A 403 18.32 -10.17 19.39
CA ASP A 403 19.63 -9.69 19.82
C ASP A 403 20.79 -10.34 19.07
N ARG A 404 20.58 -10.86 17.85
CA ARG A 404 21.70 -11.42 17.09
C ARG A 404 22.46 -10.30 16.43
N VAL A 405 23.77 -10.32 16.57
CA VAL A 405 24.67 -9.31 15.99
C VAL A 405 24.54 -9.30 14.47
N VAL A 406 24.30 -8.12 13.93
CA VAL A 406 24.30 -7.78 12.51
C VAL A 406 25.37 -6.73 12.29
N VAL A 407 26.35 -7.04 11.44
CA VAL A 407 27.36 -6.09 10.97
C VAL A 407 26.92 -5.59 9.60
N SER A 408 26.87 -4.28 9.42
CA SER A 408 26.49 -3.65 8.15
C SER A 408 27.43 -2.50 7.83
N ALA A 409 27.58 -2.18 6.55
CA ALA A 409 28.26 -0.98 6.09
C ALA A 409 27.40 -0.28 5.04
N HIS A 410 27.03 0.97 5.27
CA HIS A 410 26.14 1.73 4.38
C HIS A 410 26.43 3.22 4.43
N ARG A 411 25.83 4.01 3.54
CA ARG A 411 25.83 5.47 3.68
C ARG A 411 25.26 5.85 5.05
N ILE A 412 25.79 6.91 5.65
CA ILE A 412 25.33 7.41 6.94
C ILE A 412 23.83 7.73 6.86
N ARG A 413 23.06 7.28 7.86
CA ARG A 413 21.61 7.50 7.93
C ARG A 413 21.26 8.38 9.13
N PRO A 414 20.26 9.26 9.04
CA PRO A 414 19.74 9.98 10.19
C PRO A 414 19.01 9.00 11.12
N VAL A 415 19.34 9.08 12.40
CA VAL A 415 18.82 8.20 13.45
C VAL A 415 18.02 9.04 14.44
N LEU A 416 16.74 8.71 14.61
CA LEU A 416 15.89 9.33 15.61
C LEU A 416 16.17 8.73 16.99
N THR A 417 16.53 9.59 17.94
CA THR A 417 16.76 9.26 19.34
C THR A 417 15.54 9.58 20.21
N SER A 418 14.64 10.45 19.74
CA SER A 418 13.36 10.71 20.41
C SER A 418 12.27 11.15 19.44
N ALA A 419 11.02 10.85 19.78
CA ALA A 419 9.85 11.42 19.14
C ALA A 419 8.81 11.71 20.23
N VAL A 420 8.50 12.99 20.45
CA VAL A 420 7.67 13.46 21.58
C VAL A 420 6.57 14.38 21.06
N TRP A 421 5.38 14.24 21.61
CA TRP A 421 4.26 15.14 21.32
C TRP A 421 4.27 16.34 22.27
N GLU A 422 4.31 17.54 21.69
CA GLU A 422 4.12 18.83 22.35
C GLU A 422 2.79 19.42 21.85
N GLY A 423 1.71 19.17 22.60
CA GLY A 423 0.35 19.49 22.13
C GLY A 423 -0.01 18.69 20.88
N SER A 424 -0.30 19.38 19.77
CA SER A 424 -0.57 18.79 18.45
C SER A 424 0.67 18.62 17.56
N THR A 425 1.84 19.06 18.05
CA THR A 425 3.10 19.01 17.28
C THR A 425 3.95 17.83 17.73
N LEU A 426 4.38 17.01 16.78
CA LEU A 426 5.34 15.93 16.97
C LEU A 426 6.76 16.49 16.75
N VAL A 427 7.57 16.49 17.80
CA VAL A 427 8.97 16.89 17.76
C VAL A 427 9.85 15.66 17.65
N LEU A 428 10.56 15.55 16.53
CA LEU A 428 11.51 14.49 16.23
C LEU A 428 12.92 15.02 16.51
N ARG A 429 13.72 14.27 17.29
CA ARG A 429 15.13 14.59 17.52
C ARG A 429 16.00 13.40 17.21
N GLY A 430 17.22 13.66 16.75
CA GLY A 430 18.12 12.61 16.35
C GLY A 430 19.53 13.07 16.07
N HIS A 431 20.32 12.14 15.56
CA HIS A 431 21.72 12.31 15.24
C HIS A 431 21.96 11.92 13.77
N TYR A 432 22.75 12.73 13.06
CA TYR A 432 23.11 12.58 11.67
C TYR A 432 24.49 13.19 11.39
N PRO A 433 25.56 12.38 11.51
CA PRO A 433 26.94 12.81 11.33
C PRO A 433 27.29 12.88 9.84
N ASP A 434 26.82 13.93 9.17
CA ASP A 434 27.02 14.20 7.75
C ASP A 434 27.51 15.63 7.54
N ALA A 435 28.05 15.92 6.36
CA ALA A 435 28.54 17.25 5.99
C ALA A 435 27.55 18.36 6.38
N PRO A 436 28.04 19.52 6.86
CA PRO A 436 27.19 20.66 7.18
C PRO A 436 26.30 21.08 6.01
N GLY A 437 25.19 21.72 6.34
CA GLY A 437 24.26 22.27 5.36
C GLY A 437 22.81 21.90 5.64
N PRO A 438 21.88 22.62 5.00
CA PRO A 438 20.46 22.40 5.19
C PRO A 438 20.07 21.00 4.74
N ARG A 439 19.13 20.40 5.46
CA ARG A 439 18.48 19.15 5.10
C ARG A 439 16.99 19.31 5.34
N VAL A 440 16.21 18.52 4.62
CA VAL A 440 14.76 18.55 4.69
C VAL A 440 14.27 17.13 4.93
N LEU A 441 13.47 16.95 5.99
CA LEU A 441 12.73 15.72 6.18
C LEU A 441 11.55 15.72 5.21
N THR A 442 11.49 14.71 4.36
CA THR A 442 10.35 14.46 3.48
C THR A 442 9.44 13.39 4.07
N LEU A 443 8.20 13.78 4.34
CA LEU A 443 7.11 12.85 4.62
C LEU A 443 6.47 12.41 3.31
N ARG A 444 6.33 11.11 3.10
CA ARG A 444 5.75 10.57 1.85
C ARG A 444 4.64 9.57 2.09
N HIS A 445 3.50 9.81 1.43
CA HIS A 445 2.36 8.91 1.40
C HIS A 445 2.33 8.06 0.13
N ARG A 446 1.70 6.88 0.22
CA ARG A 446 1.53 5.96 -0.91
C ARG A 446 0.69 6.52 -2.07
N SER A 447 -0.11 7.57 -1.83
CA SER A 447 -0.91 8.21 -2.88
C SER A 447 -0.09 9.16 -3.77
N GLY A 448 1.16 9.45 -3.41
CA GLY A 448 1.97 10.45 -4.09
C GLY A 448 2.07 11.79 -3.37
N LEU A 449 1.28 12.01 -2.31
CA LEU A 449 1.42 13.21 -1.48
C LEU A 449 2.76 13.19 -0.75
N SER A 450 3.38 14.36 -0.65
CA SER A 450 4.62 14.57 0.08
C SER A 450 4.67 15.96 0.70
N TYR A 451 5.34 16.05 1.84
CA TYR A 451 5.62 17.30 2.54
C TYR A 451 7.10 17.39 2.87
N SER A 452 7.66 18.58 2.71
CA SER A 452 9.05 18.91 2.99
C SER A 452 9.11 19.76 4.24
N LEU A 453 9.82 19.29 5.26
CA LEU A 453 9.93 19.94 6.57
C LEU A 453 11.40 20.28 6.85
N PRO A 454 11.71 21.51 7.29
CA PRO A 454 13.08 21.88 7.60
C PRO A 454 13.64 21.03 8.74
N MET A 455 14.91 20.64 8.60
CA MET A 455 15.66 19.93 9.63
C MET A 455 16.67 20.88 10.25
N GLU A 456 16.38 21.36 11.46
CA GLU A 456 17.28 22.21 12.24
C GLU A 456 18.44 21.35 12.73
N ARG A 457 19.69 21.76 12.44
CA ARG A 457 20.89 21.00 12.81
C ARG A 457 21.80 21.80 13.71
N THR A 458 22.36 21.18 14.74
CA THR A 458 23.41 21.72 15.61
C THR A 458 24.53 20.69 15.70
N GLY A 459 25.61 20.89 14.93
CA GLY A 459 26.60 19.85 14.72
C GLY A 459 25.98 18.62 14.04
N ASP A 460 26.14 17.46 14.66
CA ASP A 460 25.56 16.21 14.18
C ASP A 460 24.12 16.00 14.66
N ASP A 461 23.65 16.76 15.64
CA ASP A 461 22.29 16.61 16.15
C ASP A 461 21.28 17.37 15.29
N PHE A 462 20.05 16.87 15.25
CA PHE A 462 18.97 17.50 14.51
C PHE A 462 17.63 17.48 15.24
N ALA A 463 16.77 18.43 14.88
CA ALA A 463 15.36 18.48 15.25
C ALA A 463 14.47 18.74 14.03
N VAL A 464 13.29 18.12 14.01
CA VAL A 464 12.23 18.39 13.03
C VAL A 464 10.91 18.51 13.78
N ARG A 465 10.13 19.56 13.48
CA ARG A 465 8.78 19.73 14.01
C ARG A 465 7.77 19.33 12.93
N VAL A 466 6.80 18.51 13.30
CA VAL A 466 5.71 18.08 12.44
C VAL A 466 4.40 18.44 13.11
N THR A 467 3.47 19.09 12.42
CA THR A 467 2.12 19.35 12.93
C THR A 467 1.11 18.58 12.06
N PRO A 468 0.89 17.28 12.29
CA PRO A 468 0.18 16.41 11.35
C PRO A 468 -1.24 16.82 10.99
N ALA A 469 -1.91 17.61 11.84
CA ALA A 469 -3.25 18.13 11.59
C ALA A 469 -3.27 19.41 10.73
N SER A 470 -2.11 20.05 10.51
CA SER A 470 -1.99 21.35 9.86
C SER A 470 -0.68 21.41 9.06
N MET A 471 -0.61 20.64 7.98
CA MET A 471 0.53 20.64 7.06
C MET A 471 0.36 21.74 6.02
N ASP A 472 1.42 22.49 5.76
CA ASP A 472 1.42 23.47 4.66
C ASP A 472 1.37 22.76 3.30
N ARG A 473 0.43 23.19 2.46
CA ARG A 473 0.29 22.77 1.07
C ARG A 473 0.10 24.03 0.23
N PHE A 474 1.21 24.67 -0.14
CA PHE A 474 1.21 25.89 -0.95
C PHE A 474 0.37 26.99 -0.28
N GLY A 475 0.64 27.31 0.99
CA GLY A 475 -0.06 28.36 1.73
C GLY A 475 -1.41 27.96 2.32
N GLU A 476 -1.92 26.76 2.01
CA GLU A 476 -3.10 26.19 2.65
C GLU A 476 -2.71 25.20 3.75
N SER A 477 -3.40 25.27 4.88
CA SER A 477 -3.24 24.27 5.94
C SER A 477 -4.19 23.10 5.72
N VAL A 478 -3.61 21.90 5.52
CA VAL A 478 -4.37 20.66 5.40
C VAL A 478 -3.81 19.56 6.30
N PRO A 479 -4.66 18.73 6.93
CA PRO A 479 -4.18 17.59 7.70
C PRO A 479 -3.55 16.50 6.80
N LEU A 480 -2.65 15.69 7.38
CA LEU A 480 -2.14 14.50 6.72
C LEU A 480 -3.31 13.56 6.35
N ALA A 481 -3.27 13.04 5.12
CA ALA A 481 -4.24 12.04 4.66
C ALA A 481 -4.10 10.71 5.41
N SER A 482 -5.20 9.96 5.52
CA SER A 482 -5.22 8.65 6.18
C SER A 482 -4.29 7.65 5.50
N GLY A 483 -3.53 6.89 6.29
CA GLY A 483 -2.54 5.93 5.82
C GLY A 483 -1.18 6.05 6.52
N THR A 484 -0.14 5.51 5.89
CA THR A 484 1.22 5.47 6.45
C THR A 484 2.11 6.45 5.70
N TRP A 485 2.76 7.34 6.44
CA TRP A 485 3.71 8.34 5.98
C TRP A 485 5.13 7.93 6.35
N ASN A 486 5.96 7.75 5.33
CA ASN A 486 7.35 7.36 5.49
C ASN A 486 8.24 8.59 5.57
N MET A 487 9.32 8.50 6.35
CA MET A 487 10.30 9.56 6.53
C MET A 487 11.57 9.25 5.74
N SER A 488 12.03 10.21 4.94
CA SER A 488 13.30 10.15 4.21
C SER A 488 13.83 11.55 3.98
N PHE A 489 15.08 11.71 3.56
CA PHE A 489 15.55 12.95 2.97
C PHE A 489 16.28 12.65 1.66
N ARG A 490 16.47 13.68 0.83
CA ARG A 490 17.27 13.62 -0.38
C ARG A 490 18.69 14.06 -0.07
N HIS A 491 19.65 13.16 -0.23
CA HIS A 491 21.08 13.48 -0.12
C HIS A 491 21.53 14.33 -1.33
N PRO A 492 22.59 15.16 -1.22
CA PRO A 492 23.11 15.95 -2.35
C PRO A 492 23.46 15.13 -3.60
N SER A 493 23.80 13.84 -3.46
CA SER A 493 23.99 12.92 -4.58
C SER A 493 22.70 12.53 -5.34
N GLY A 494 21.54 12.99 -4.87
CA GLY A 494 20.21 12.63 -5.37
C GLY A 494 19.61 11.36 -4.74
N GLU A 495 20.37 10.61 -3.95
CA GLU A 495 19.92 9.39 -3.26
C GLU A 495 18.86 9.71 -2.20
N ILE A 496 17.80 8.89 -2.13
CA ILE A 496 16.80 8.98 -1.06
C ILE A 496 17.27 8.12 0.10
N VAL A 497 17.59 8.76 1.22
CA VAL A 497 18.10 8.09 2.42
C VAL A 497 16.99 8.01 3.48
N PRO A 498 16.63 6.82 3.98
CA PRO A 498 15.57 6.66 4.97
C PRO A 498 16.05 6.97 6.38
N PHE A 499 15.14 7.46 7.22
CA PHE A 499 15.36 7.59 8.65
C PHE A 499 15.32 6.21 9.34
N ARG A 500 16.03 6.09 10.47
CA ARG A 500 15.98 4.93 11.37
C ARG A 500 15.67 5.37 12.79
N MET A 501 15.08 4.48 13.58
CA MET A 501 14.99 4.67 15.02
C MET A 501 16.25 4.11 15.70
N ASP A 502 16.73 4.81 16.71
CA ASP A 502 17.68 4.26 17.67
C ASP A 502 17.03 3.13 18.46
N HIS A 503 17.69 1.98 18.58
CA HIS A 503 17.18 0.84 19.36
C HIS A 503 17.05 1.17 20.86
N ALA A 504 17.91 2.04 21.41
CA ALA A 504 17.82 2.48 22.80
C ALA A 504 16.58 3.35 23.06
N ALA A 505 16.08 4.05 22.03
CA ALA A 505 14.87 4.88 22.12
C ALA A 505 13.57 4.07 22.01
N LEU A 506 13.62 2.89 21.39
CA LEU A 506 12.45 2.06 21.09
C LEU A 506 11.57 1.68 22.30
N PRO A 507 12.11 1.39 23.50
CA PRO A 507 11.28 1.08 24.68
C PRO A 507 10.50 2.30 25.21
N GLY A 508 11.07 3.50 25.07
CA GLY A 508 10.48 4.77 25.54
C GLY A 508 9.66 5.52 24.49
N LEU A 509 9.58 5.00 23.26
CA LEU A 509 8.81 5.62 22.18
C LEU A 509 7.31 5.62 22.53
N ASP A 510 6.73 6.82 22.56
CA ASP A 510 5.29 7.03 22.65
C ASP A 510 4.64 6.67 21.31
N GLU A 511 4.05 5.47 21.27
CA GLU A 511 3.30 4.98 20.12
C GLU A 511 1.78 5.05 20.33
N ASP A 512 1.33 5.71 21.40
CA ASP A 512 -0.08 5.80 21.74
C ASP A 512 -0.82 6.71 20.73
N PRO A 513 -2.11 6.43 20.46
CA PRO A 513 -2.93 7.27 19.60
C PRO A 513 -3.07 8.70 20.16
N ARG A 514 -2.82 9.69 19.30
CA ARG A 514 -3.07 11.11 19.56
C ARG A 514 -4.19 11.60 18.68
N THR A 515 -5.28 12.06 19.28
CA THR A 515 -6.43 12.58 18.54
C THR A 515 -6.40 14.10 18.50
N VAL A 516 -6.40 14.68 17.29
CA VAL A 516 -6.50 16.12 17.04
C VAL A 516 -7.62 16.32 16.01
N GLU A 517 -8.59 17.20 16.31
CA GLU A 517 -9.70 17.52 15.39
C GLU A 517 -10.39 16.28 14.80
N SER A 518 -10.70 15.31 15.67
CA SER A 518 -11.32 14.00 15.36
C SER A 518 -10.48 13.00 14.54
N ARG A 519 -9.21 13.32 14.24
CA ARG A 519 -8.25 12.40 13.60
C ARG A 519 -7.25 11.84 14.57
N THR A 520 -6.96 10.55 14.39
CA THR A 520 -5.98 9.85 15.21
C THR A 520 -4.66 9.70 14.46
N TYR A 521 -3.58 10.16 15.09
CA TYR A 521 -2.21 10.07 14.63
C TYR A 521 -1.42 9.15 15.57
N ARG A 522 -0.47 8.40 15.01
CA ARG A 522 0.49 7.60 15.78
C ARG A 522 1.87 7.74 15.17
N MET A 523 2.86 8.03 16.00
CA MET A 523 4.27 7.84 15.62
C MET A 523 4.65 6.42 16.02
N ILE A 524 5.07 5.59 15.07
CA ILE A 524 5.46 4.21 15.38
C ILE A 524 6.79 3.85 14.74
N SER A 525 7.42 2.82 15.28
CA SER A 525 8.54 2.15 14.64
C SER A 525 8.12 0.78 14.12
N THR A 526 8.29 0.55 12.82
CA THR A 526 7.95 -0.75 12.19
C THR A 526 8.93 -1.84 12.60
N ARG A 527 8.64 -3.10 12.23
CA ARG A 527 9.57 -4.23 12.33
C ARG A 527 10.85 -4.11 11.48
N PHE A 528 11.29 -2.95 11.04
CA PHE A 528 12.65 -2.76 10.54
C PHE A 528 13.26 -1.47 11.09
N ASP A 529 12.73 -1.03 12.23
CA ASP A 529 13.21 0.15 12.95
C ASP A 529 13.10 1.40 12.07
N VAL A 530 12.09 1.38 11.17
CA VAL A 530 11.73 2.49 10.29
C VAL A 530 10.65 3.29 11.00
N PRO A 531 10.89 4.57 11.29
CA PRO A 531 9.88 5.47 11.82
C PRO A 531 8.84 5.81 10.75
N VAL A 532 7.56 5.77 11.13
CA VAL A 532 6.46 6.20 10.28
C VAL A 532 5.39 6.92 11.10
N ILE A 533 4.71 7.87 10.48
CA ILE A 533 3.47 8.44 11.02
C ILE A 533 2.31 7.67 10.41
N VAL A 534 1.43 7.14 11.26
CA VAL A 534 0.20 6.47 10.85
C VAL A 534 -0.96 7.38 11.18
N VAL A 535 -1.76 7.68 10.17
CA VAL A 535 -2.99 8.44 10.30
C VAL A 535 -4.15 7.49 10.10
N GLU A 536 -5.04 7.40 11.07
CA GLU A 536 -6.22 6.55 10.97
C GLU A 536 -7.25 7.14 10.01
N GLU A 537 -7.99 6.27 9.34
CA GLU A 537 -9.17 6.70 8.58
C GLU A 537 -10.20 7.26 9.56
N GLU A 538 -10.78 8.40 9.24
CA GLU A 538 -11.68 9.10 10.14
C GLU A 538 -13.13 8.70 9.79
N ARG A 539 -13.57 7.48 10.09
CA ARG A 539 -14.98 7.02 9.88
C ARG A 539 -15.53 6.28 11.09
N PRO A 540 -16.84 6.18 11.35
CA PRO A 540 -17.34 5.27 12.37
C PRO A 540 -16.91 3.81 12.09
N ALA A 541 -16.64 3.02 13.13
CA ALA A 541 -16.09 1.67 12.95
C ALA A 541 -17.06 0.74 12.16
N ASP A 542 -18.37 0.93 12.32
CA ASP A 542 -19.44 0.25 11.59
C ASP A 542 -19.57 0.67 10.12
N GLU A 543 -18.88 1.73 9.70
CA GLU A 543 -18.81 2.21 8.31
C GLU A 543 -17.51 1.80 7.59
N ARG A 544 -16.54 1.26 8.34
CA ARG A 544 -15.26 0.79 7.82
C ARG A 544 -15.27 -0.71 7.51
N GLY A 545 -14.23 -1.16 6.81
CA GLY A 545 -14.00 -2.56 6.45
C GLY A 545 -15.06 -3.17 5.53
N VAL A 546 -14.97 -4.48 5.26
CA VAL A 546 -15.83 -5.13 4.25
C VAL A 546 -17.26 -5.27 4.75
N ALA A 547 -17.46 -5.60 6.03
CA ALA A 547 -18.79 -5.74 6.61
C ALA A 547 -19.57 -4.41 6.64
N GLY A 548 -18.96 -3.35 7.18
CA GLY A 548 -19.59 -2.02 7.24
C GLY A 548 -19.90 -1.47 5.85
N THR A 549 -18.91 -1.50 4.94
CA THR A 549 -19.13 -1.07 3.56
C THR A 549 -20.13 -1.95 2.80
N HIS A 550 -20.25 -3.24 3.13
CA HIS A 550 -21.30 -4.09 2.56
C HIS A 550 -22.69 -3.66 3.02
N VAL A 551 -22.89 -3.42 4.33
CA VAL A 551 -24.16 -2.92 4.88
C VAL A 551 -24.51 -1.58 4.26
N LEU A 552 -23.55 -0.65 4.18
CA LEU A 552 -23.77 0.65 3.56
C LEU A 552 -24.22 0.51 2.09
N ARG A 553 -23.60 -0.38 1.31
CA ARG A 553 -23.88 -0.52 -0.12
C ARG A 553 -25.09 -1.37 -0.47
N ARG A 554 -25.41 -2.39 0.35
CA ARG A 554 -26.44 -3.39 0.05
C ARG A 554 -27.73 -3.21 0.85
N VAL A 555 -27.69 -2.43 1.92
CA VAL A 555 -28.86 -2.19 2.79
C VAL A 555 -29.16 -0.70 2.86
N PHE A 556 -28.22 0.10 3.37
CA PHE A 556 -28.46 1.52 3.62
C PHE A 556 -28.67 2.31 2.32
N TYR A 557 -27.75 2.19 1.36
CA TYR A 557 -27.82 2.93 0.09
C TYR A 557 -29.09 2.60 -0.73
N PRO A 558 -29.49 1.32 -0.93
CA PRO A 558 -30.75 1.00 -1.58
C PRO A 558 -31.97 1.57 -0.87
N ALA A 559 -31.99 1.56 0.48
CA ALA A 559 -33.07 2.19 1.24
C ALA A 559 -33.10 3.71 1.06
N GLN A 560 -31.94 4.39 1.05
CA GLN A 560 -31.90 5.84 0.76
C GLN A 560 -32.35 6.19 -0.66
N ARG A 561 -32.24 5.26 -1.63
CA ARG A 561 -32.73 5.48 -3.00
C ARG A 561 -34.26 5.43 -3.11
N THR A 562 -34.98 4.91 -2.10
CA THR A 562 -36.45 4.95 -2.09
C THR A 562 -37.00 6.21 -1.44
N GLU A 563 -36.14 7.01 -0.79
CA GLU A 563 -36.51 8.30 -0.22
C GLU A 563 -36.61 9.38 -1.31
N PRO A 564 -37.39 10.46 -1.06
CA PRO A 564 -37.45 11.61 -1.95
C PRO A 564 -36.06 12.23 -2.21
N LEU A 565 -35.90 12.75 -3.43
CA LEU A 565 -34.73 13.56 -3.76
C LEU A 565 -34.78 14.91 -3.06
N ASN A 566 -33.62 15.36 -2.60
CA ASN A 566 -33.36 16.71 -2.12
C ASN A 566 -32.98 17.59 -3.32
N ASP A 567 -33.35 18.87 -3.26
CA ASP A 567 -32.84 19.86 -4.21
C ASP A 567 -31.41 20.27 -3.83
N ALA A 568 -30.50 19.34 -4.12
CA ALA A 568 -29.11 19.39 -3.73
C ALA A 568 -28.22 18.99 -4.91
N THR A 569 -26.98 19.48 -4.89
CA THR A 569 -25.95 19.13 -5.86
C THR A 569 -24.72 18.59 -5.18
N VAL A 570 -24.30 17.39 -5.58
CA VAL A 570 -23.09 16.75 -5.10
C VAL A 570 -21.93 17.02 -6.05
N TYR A 571 -20.80 17.46 -5.51
CA TYR A 571 -19.57 17.73 -6.25
C TYR A 571 -18.47 16.73 -5.82
N VAL A 572 -17.85 16.04 -6.79
CA VAL A 572 -16.80 15.05 -6.54
C VAL A 572 -15.66 15.19 -7.55
N VAL A 573 -14.43 15.35 -7.05
CA VAL A 573 -13.22 15.37 -7.89
C VAL A 573 -12.23 14.32 -7.41
N ASN A 574 -11.83 13.40 -8.29
CA ASN A 574 -10.83 12.36 -8.00
C ASN A 574 -11.07 11.58 -6.68
N ASP A 575 -12.28 11.07 -6.49
CA ASP A 575 -12.81 10.46 -5.24
C ASP A 575 -12.86 11.41 -4.02
N GLY A 576 -12.98 12.72 -4.26
CA GLY A 576 -13.04 13.75 -3.21
C GLY A 576 -11.67 14.25 -2.72
N ARG A 577 -10.61 14.12 -3.51
CA ARG A 577 -9.24 14.47 -3.07
C ARG A 577 -8.83 15.90 -3.39
N LEU A 578 -9.56 16.61 -4.24
CA LEU A 578 -9.18 17.93 -4.74
C LEU A 578 -10.40 18.85 -4.79
N TYR A 579 -10.17 20.14 -4.54
CA TYR A 579 -11.02 21.23 -4.96
C TYR A 579 -10.40 21.82 -6.22
N ALA A 580 -10.81 21.32 -7.38
CA ALA A 580 -10.14 21.63 -8.65
C ALA A 580 -11.03 21.31 -9.85
N ASP A 581 -10.50 21.58 -11.05
CA ASP A 581 -11.01 21.08 -12.33
C ASP A 581 -12.41 21.62 -12.67
N SER A 582 -13.08 21.06 -13.68
CA SER A 582 -14.32 21.64 -14.22
C SER A 582 -15.47 21.60 -13.21
N VAL A 583 -15.41 20.70 -12.24
CA VAL A 583 -16.36 20.59 -11.13
C VAL A 583 -16.29 21.81 -10.21
N ARG A 584 -15.07 22.31 -9.92
CA ARG A 584 -14.86 23.54 -9.15
C ARG A 584 -15.45 24.74 -9.87
N ALA A 585 -15.16 24.89 -11.16
CA ALA A 585 -15.68 26.01 -11.95
C ALA A 585 -17.21 26.04 -11.98
N VAL A 586 -17.87 24.89 -12.21
CA VAL A 586 -19.35 24.79 -12.16
C VAL A 586 -19.90 25.16 -10.79
N TYR A 587 -19.23 24.75 -9.71
CA TYR A 587 -19.64 25.11 -8.35
C TYR A 587 -19.52 26.62 -8.09
N GLU A 588 -18.37 27.22 -8.41
CA GLU A 588 -18.11 28.64 -8.18
C GLU A 588 -19.05 29.54 -9.01
N GLU A 589 -19.34 29.17 -10.27
CA GLU A 589 -20.28 29.91 -11.12
C GLU A 589 -21.71 29.87 -10.57
N ARG A 590 -22.15 28.73 -10.03
CA ARG A 590 -23.49 28.64 -9.41
C ARG A 590 -23.58 29.51 -8.15
N LEU A 591 -22.54 29.53 -7.32
CA LEU A 591 -22.49 30.46 -6.19
C LEU A 591 -22.55 31.91 -6.65
N ARG A 592 -21.79 32.27 -7.70
CA ARG A 592 -21.75 33.63 -8.26
C ARG A 592 -23.12 34.09 -8.76
N ARG A 593 -23.94 33.16 -9.27
CA ARG A 593 -25.32 33.42 -9.72
C ARG A 593 -26.36 33.44 -8.59
N GLY A 594 -25.95 33.23 -7.34
CA GLY A 594 -26.84 33.25 -6.18
C GLY A 594 -27.72 32.00 -6.04
N ASP A 595 -27.26 30.85 -6.51
CA ASP A 595 -27.96 29.58 -6.32
C ASP A 595 -27.95 29.18 -4.82
N ASP A 596 -29.12 29.20 -4.19
CA ASP A 596 -29.31 28.99 -2.74
C ASP A 596 -29.60 27.52 -2.38
N ARG A 597 -29.63 26.63 -3.37
CA ARG A 597 -29.83 25.18 -3.18
C ARG A 597 -28.68 24.55 -2.39
N GLU A 598 -28.89 23.33 -1.87
CA GLU A 598 -27.87 22.66 -1.06
C GLU A 598 -26.67 22.22 -1.92
N HIS A 599 -25.50 22.82 -1.66
CA HIS A 599 -24.23 22.39 -2.26
C HIS A 599 -23.49 21.42 -1.34
N ILE A 600 -23.16 20.24 -1.85
CA ILE A 600 -22.51 19.16 -1.09
C ILE A 600 -21.18 18.78 -1.75
N TRP A 601 -20.06 18.99 -1.08
CA TRP A 601 -18.76 18.51 -1.54
C TRP A 601 -18.40 17.20 -0.88
N ILE A 602 -18.05 16.19 -1.69
CA ILE A 602 -17.48 14.95 -1.16
C ILE A 602 -15.98 15.15 -0.95
N VAL A 603 -15.54 15.09 0.30
CA VAL A 603 -14.15 15.35 0.69
C VAL A 603 -13.54 14.13 1.36
N LYS A 604 -12.40 13.69 0.83
CA LYS A 604 -11.62 12.58 1.34
C LYS A 604 -10.50 13.13 2.22
N ASP A 605 -10.39 12.59 3.43
CA ASP A 605 -9.32 12.92 4.37
C ASP A 605 -9.15 14.44 4.58
N ALA A 606 -10.25 15.22 4.56
CA ALA A 606 -10.28 16.70 4.60
C ALA A 606 -9.16 17.34 3.77
N ALA A 607 -8.99 16.85 2.54
CA ALA A 607 -7.93 17.29 1.65
C ALA A 607 -8.06 18.76 1.21
N PHE A 608 -9.20 19.40 1.50
CA PHE A 608 -9.52 20.80 1.23
C PHE A 608 -10.78 21.20 2.01
N VAL A 609 -11.05 22.50 2.08
CA VAL A 609 -12.32 23.08 2.53
C VAL A 609 -12.88 23.92 1.37
N PRO A 610 -14.08 23.61 0.84
CA PRO A 610 -14.67 24.43 -0.22
C PRO A 610 -15.09 25.80 0.35
N PRO A 611 -14.95 26.90 -0.43
CA PRO A 611 -15.46 28.22 -0.05
C PRO A 611 -17.00 28.25 -0.03
N GLY A 612 -17.61 29.37 0.35
CA GLY A 612 -19.05 29.60 0.14
C GLY A 612 -20.02 28.76 0.98
N GLY A 613 -19.56 28.15 2.08
CA GLY A 613 -20.43 27.48 3.06
C GLY A 613 -21.02 26.14 2.61
N ALA A 614 -20.50 25.53 1.54
CA ALA A 614 -20.98 24.22 1.11
C ALA A 614 -20.81 23.16 2.20
N LYS A 615 -21.76 22.23 2.25
CA LYS A 615 -21.74 21.10 3.15
C LYS A 615 -20.64 20.13 2.76
N VAL A 616 -19.69 19.93 3.66
CA VAL A 616 -18.61 18.95 3.50
C VAL A 616 -19.10 17.59 3.97
N VAL A 617 -19.17 16.63 3.05
CA VAL A 617 -19.51 15.23 3.33
C VAL A 617 -18.31 14.34 3.11
N ARG A 618 -18.00 13.52 4.10
CA ARG A 618 -16.81 12.67 4.10
C ARG A 618 -16.90 11.53 3.07
N ALA A 619 -15.87 11.39 2.24
CA ALA A 619 -15.80 10.32 1.25
C ALA A 619 -15.94 8.92 1.88
N GLY A 620 -17.00 8.22 1.48
CA GLY A 620 -17.27 6.83 1.85
C GLY A 620 -17.98 6.65 3.18
N SER A 621 -18.41 7.74 3.83
CA SER A 621 -19.30 7.69 5.00
C SER A 621 -20.73 7.29 4.61
N ARG A 622 -21.56 7.00 5.60
CA ARG A 622 -23.01 6.85 5.43
C ARG A 622 -23.66 8.08 4.80
N GLU A 623 -23.25 9.28 5.22
CA GLU A 623 -23.71 10.54 4.63
C GLU A 623 -23.36 10.66 3.14
N HIS A 624 -22.17 10.20 2.72
CA HIS A 624 -21.82 10.16 1.29
C HIS A 624 -22.75 9.23 0.50
N HIS A 625 -23.11 8.07 1.06
CA HIS A 625 -24.09 7.18 0.41
C HIS A 625 -25.47 7.83 0.32
N ALA A 626 -25.91 8.53 1.37
CA ALA A 626 -27.18 9.25 1.37
C ALA A 626 -27.17 10.42 0.36
N ALA A 627 -26.10 11.22 0.34
CA ALA A 627 -25.94 12.35 -0.58
C ALA A 627 -26.02 11.91 -2.04
N LEU A 628 -25.29 10.86 -2.43
CA LEU A 628 -25.38 10.32 -3.79
C LEU A 628 -26.73 9.64 -4.10
N ALA A 629 -27.43 9.09 -3.11
CA ALA A 629 -28.74 8.46 -3.30
C ALA A 629 -29.89 9.46 -3.45
N ARG A 630 -29.74 10.65 -2.86
CA ARG A 630 -30.83 11.61 -2.66
C ARG A 630 -30.62 12.97 -3.31
N SER A 631 -29.45 13.30 -3.85
CA SER A 631 -29.27 14.61 -4.49
C SER A 631 -29.77 14.61 -5.92
N ARG A 632 -30.52 15.65 -6.31
CA ARG A 632 -31.03 15.82 -7.68
C ARG A 632 -29.90 15.90 -8.71
N HIS A 633 -28.81 16.59 -8.40
CA HIS A 633 -27.68 16.76 -9.31
C HIS A 633 -26.38 16.16 -8.74
N ILE A 634 -25.58 15.58 -9.62
CA ILE A 634 -24.25 15.04 -9.29
C ILE A 634 -23.27 15.52 -10.37
N VAL A 635 -22.22 16.22 -9.96
CA VAL A 635 -21.17 16.75 -10.82
C VAL A 635 -19.83 16.08 -10.48
N THR A 636 -19.23 15.39 -11.45
CA THR A 636 -17.98 14.65 -11.25
C THR A 636 -17.08 14.71 -12.49
N ASN A 637 -15.76 14.61 -12.29
CA ASN A 637 -14.76 14.58 -13.37
C ASN A 637 -14.12 13.20 -13.60
N SER A 638 -14.42 12.25 -12.73
CA SER A 638 -13.92 10.88 -12.80
C SER A 638 -15.07 9.90 -12.62
N PHE A 639 -14.74 8.61 -12.75
CA PHE A 639 -15.67 7.57 -12.36
C PHE A 639 -16.02 7.69 -10.87
N LEU A 640 -17.32 7.59 -10.56
CA LEU A 640 -17.90 7.50 -9.23
C LEU A 640 -17.66 6.11 -8.61
N PRO A 641 -17.91 5.94 -7.31
CA PRO A 641 -17.70 4.66 -6.65
C PRO A 641 -18.54 3.54 -7.30
N ALA A 642 -17.95 2.37 -7.52
CA ALA A 642 -18.55 1.25 -8.27
C ALA A 642 -19.93 0.75 -7.76
N TRP A 643 -20.33 1.11 -6.54
CA TRP A 643 -21.62 0.79 -5.93
C TRP A 643 -22.73 1.79 -6.27
N PHE A 644 -22.38 2.99 -6.72
CA PHE A 644 -23.33 4.03 -7.10
C PHE A 644 -24.12 3.62 -8.35
N ARG A 645 -25.43 3.87 -8.34
CA ARG A 645 -26.33 3.71 -9.47
C ARG A 645 -27.25 4.92 -9.52
N ALA A 646 -27.11 5.72 -10.58
CA ALA A 646 -28.02 6.83 -10.86
C ALA A 646 -29.48 6.35 -10.85
N ARG A 647 -30.37 7.20 -10.36
CA ARG A 647 -31.82 7.04 -10.50
C ARG A 647 -32.26 7.82 -11.75
N GLU A 648 -33.43 7.46 -12.29
CA GLU A 648 -33.98 8.14 -13.47
C GLU A 648 -34.37 9.61 -13.21
N ASP A 649 -34.59 9.97 -11.95
CA ASP A 649 -34.94 11.32 -11.49
C ASP A 649 -33.72 12.13 -11.02
N GLN A 650 -32.50 11.61 -11.18
CA GLN A 650 -31.24 12.32 -10.93
C GLN A 650 -30.59 12.76 -12.24
N VAL A 651 -29.75 13.79 -12.17
CA VAL A 651 -28.93 14.26 -13.29
C VAL A 651 -27.46 14.14 -12.91
N VAL A 652 -26.71 13.34 -13.67
CA VAL A 652 -25.27 13.13 -13.52
C VAL A 652 -24.52 13.84 -14.65
N LEU A 653 -23.90 14.96 -14.29
CA LEU A 653 -22.93 15.67 -15.11
C LEU A 653 -21.54 15.05 -14.94
N GLN A 654 -21.07 14.39 -16.00
CA GLN A 654 -19.69 13.92 -16.11
C GLN A 654 -18.87 14.96 -16.89
N THR A 655 -17.99 15.69 -16.21
CA THR A 655 -17.12 16.67 -16.86
C THR A 655 -15.95 16.01 -17.60
N TRP A 656 -15.65 14.75 -17.27
CA TRP A 656 -14.38 14.11 -17.58
C TRP A 656 -13.20 15.04 -17.16
N HIS A 657 -11.99 14.77 -17.62
CA HIS A 657 -10.79 15.50 -17.17
C HIS A 657 -9.85 15.84 -18.33
N GLY A 658 -10.43 16.20 -19.47
CA GLY A 658 -9.71 16.75 -20.63
C GLY A 658 -9.79 15.92 -21.90
N THR A 659 -9.38 16.54 -23.01
CA THR A 659 -9.34 15.89 -24.33
C THR A 659 -8.38 14.69 -24.33
N PRO A 660 -8.82 13.48 -24.75
CA PRO A 660 -7.96 12.31 -24.70
C PRO A 660 -6.81 12.38 -25.71
N ALA A 661 -5.57 12.48 -25.21
CA ALA A 661 -4.36 12.29 -26.06
C ALA A 661 -4.07 10.81 -26.32
N LYS A 662 -4.42 9.96 -25.35
CA LYS A 662 -4.13 8.52 -25.30
C LYS A 662 -5.41 7.73 -25.52
N ARG A 663 -5.31 6.51 -26.05
CA ARG A 663 -6.48 5.61 -26.16
C ARG A 663 -7.07 5.33 -24.77
N ILE A 664 -8.36 5.59 -24.59
CA ILE A 664 -9.09 5.40 -23.33
C ILE A 664 -10.30 4.49 -23.52
N GLY A 665 -10.92 4.09 -22.40
CA GLY A 665 -12.11 3.25 -22.40
C GLY A 665 -11.93 2.00 -23.26
N ASN A 666 -12.87 1.80 -24.18
CA ASN A 666 -12.98 0.67 -25.09
C ASN A 666 -11.87 0.63 -26.16
N ASP A 667 -11.21 1.75 -26.42
CA ASP A 667 -10.13 1.85 -27.41
C ASP A 667 -8.78 1.36 -26.88
N GLN A 668 -8.66 1.03 -25.59
CA GLN A 668 -7.40 0.57 -25.01
C GLN A 668 -7.00 -0.83 -25.54
N PRO A 669 -5.73 -1.07 -25.90
CA PRO A 669 -5.30 -2.34 -26.54
C PRO A 669 -5.60 -3.60 -25.73
N HIS A 670 -5.57 -3.52 -24.39
CA HIS A 670 -5.86 -4.68 -23.54
C HIS A 670 -7.36 -4.97 -23.41
N MET A 671 -8.23 -3.99 -23.64
CA MET A 671 -9.68 -4.19 -23.68
C MET A 671 -10.10 -5.04 -24.89
N ALA A 672 -9.34 -4.95 -25.99
CA ALA A 672 -9.55 -5.77 -27.19
C ALA A 672 -8.96 -7.20 -27.08
N ARG A 673 -7.93 -7.41 -26.24
CA ARG A 673 -7.15 -8.67 -26.19
C ARG A 673 -7.47 -9.60 -25.01
N ASP A 674 -7.93 -9.06 -23.88
CA ASP A 674 -8.28 -9.83 -22.67
C ASP A 674 -9.31 -9.04 -21.86
N PRO A 675 -10.59 -9.01 -22.30
CA PRO A 675 -11.64 -8.26 -21.60
C PRO A 675 -11.84 -8.88 -20.23
N ARG A 676 -11.24 -8.30 -19.19
CA ARG A 676 -11.47 -8.72 -17.80
C ARG A 676 -12.92 -8.36 -17.47
N PRO A 677 -13.85 -9.34 -17.37
CA PRO A 677 -15.28 -9.05 -17.32
C PRO A 677 -15.68 -8.04 -16.22
N PRO A 678 -15.08 -8.02 -15.01
CA PRO A 678 -15.46 -7.06 -13.98
C PRO A 678 -15.15 -5.59 -14.31
N ILE A 679 -14.15 -5.29 -15.16
CA ILE A 679 -13.75 -3.92 -15.48
C ILE A 679 -14.66 -3.35 -16.56
N TRP A 680 -14.89 -4.11 -17.65
CA TRP A 680 -15.78 -3.72 -18.74
C TRP A 680 -17.21 -3.48 -18.25
N HIS A 681 -17.78 -4.44 -17.52
CA HIS A 681 -19.14 -4.31 -16.99
C HIS A 681 -19.28 -3.14 -16.03
N ARG A 682 -18.24 -2.82 -15.26
CA ARG A 682 -18.25 -1.66 -14.35
C ARG A 682 -18.26 -0.35 -15.12
N GLN A 683 -17.36 -0.18 -16.08
CA GLN A 683 -17.31 1.03 -16.91
C GLN A 683 -18.64 1.21 -17.66
N ALA A 684 -19.14 0.17 -18.32
CA ALA A 684 -20.39 0.23 -19.06
C ALA A 684 -21.60 0.53 -18.16
N ALA A 685 -21.64 0.00 -16.93
CA ALA A 685 -22.73 0.29 -15.99
C ALA A 685 -22.73 1.75 -15.53
N GLU A 686 -21.55 2.34 -15.38
CA GLU A 686 -21.42 3.71 -14.92
C GLU A 686 -21.66 4.72 -16.03
N VAL A 687 -21.08 4.49 -17.22
CA VAL A 687 -21.32 5.31 -18.43
C VAL A 687 -22.81 5.40 -18.76
N ARG A 688 -23.58 4.33 -18.52
CA ARG A 688 -25.04 4.34 -18.69
C ARG A 688 -25.80 5.25 -17.72
N GLY A 689 -25.19 5.58 -16.58
CA GLY A 689 -25.78 6.45 -15.58
C GLY A 689 -25.32 7.90 -15.70
N TRP A 690 -24.68 8.29 -16.80
CA TRP A 690 -24.35 9.69 -17.10
C TRP A 690 -25.45 10.30 -17.96
N ASP A 691 -25.96 11.45 -17.56
CA ASP A 691 -26.99 12.18 -18.31
C ASP A 691 -26.34 13.14 -19.31
N VAL A 692 -25.27 13.82 -18.89
CA VAL A 692 -24.48 14.71 -19.75
C VAL A 692 -22.99 14.44 -19.58
N LEU A 693 -22.27 14.29 -20.70
CA LEU A 693 -20.81 14.24 -20.75
C LEU A 693 -20.27 15.52 -21.40
N LEU A 694 -19.32 16.20 -20.75
CA LEU A 694 -18.70 17.38 -21.36
C LEU A 694 -17.65 17.00 -22.41
N SER A 695 -17.52 17.87 -23.41
CA SER A 695 -16.50 17.79 -24.45
C SER A 695 -15.95 19.16 -24.80
N GLN A 696 -14.64 19.22 -25.04
CA GLN A 696 -13.92 20.45 -25.38
C GLN A 696 -14.11 20.86 -26.85
N SER A 697 -14.30 19.88 -27.76
CA SER A 697 -14.30 20.10 -29.21
C SER A 697 -15.07 19.01 -29.96
N PRO A 698 -15.47 19.25 -31.23
CA PRO A 698 -16.07 18.24 -32.09
C PRO A 698 -15.21 16.98 -32.26
N TRP A 699 -13.89 17.15 -32.28
CA TRP A 699 -12.96 16.04 -32.30
C TRP A 699 -13.05 15.20 -31.02
N ALA A 700 -12.98 15.86 -29.85
CA ALA A 700 -13.07 15.18 -28.56
C ALA A 700 -14.42 14.47 -28.39
N THR A 701 -15.51 15.05 -28.88
CA THR A 701 -16.86 14.45 -28.86
C THR A 701 -16.88 13.11 -29.57
N THR A 702 -16.30 13.06 -30.77
CA THR A 702 -16.23 11.84 -31.58
C THR A 702 -15.44 10.75 -30.85
N VAL A 703 -14.30 11.12 -30.28
CA VAL A 703 -13.44 10.19 -29.54
C VAL A 703 -14.11 9.69 -28.27
N LEU A 704 -14.66 10.58 -27.43
CA LEU A 704 -15.31 10.24 -26.17
C LEU A 704 -16.53 9.35 -26.40
N ARG A 705 -17.37 9.67 -27.41
CA ARG A 705 -18.53 8.87 -27.78
C ARG A 705 -18.15 7.43 -28.11
N ARG A 706 -17.14 7.24 -28.97
CA ARG A 706 -16.65 5.91 -29.35
C ARG A 706 -16.00 5.19 -28.17
N ALA A 707 -15.06 5.86 -27.50
CA ALA A 707 -14.24 5.26 -26.46
C ALA A 707 -15.05 4.79 -25.26
N PHE A 708 -16.13 5.49 -24.89
CA PHE A 708 -17.02 5.04 -23.82
C PHE A 708 -18.23 4.24 -24.32
N GLY A 709 -18.52 4.22 -25.62
CA GLY A 709 -19.77 3.69 -26.15
C GLY A 709 -20.98 4.45 -25.61
N TYR A 710 -20.79 5.74 -25.34
CA TYR A 710 -21.79 6.58 -24.68
C TYR A 710 -22.87 7.02 -25.67
N LYS A 711 -24.13 6.83 -25.29
CA LYS A 711 -25.30 7.11 -26.15
C LYS A 711 -26.08 8.34 -25.71
N GLY A 712 -25.78 8.88 -24.53
CA GLY A 712 -26.43 10.10 -24.03
C GLY A 712 -25.90 11.37 -24.67
N GLU A 713 -26.25 12.48 -24.04
CA GLU A 713 -25.92 13.83 -24.49
C GLU A 713 -24.44 14.14 -24.23
N ILE A 714 -23.73 14.57 -25.27
CA ILE A 714 -22.40 15.15 -25.11
C ILE A 714 -22.52 16.65 -25.33
N LEU A 715 -22.30 17.42 -24.27
CA LEU A 715 -22.34 18.88 -24.32
C LEU A 715 -20.98 19.42 -24.71
N GLU A 716 -20.86 19.85 -25.97
CA GLU A 716 -19.71 20.58 -26.49
C GLU A 716 -19.70 22.01 -25.96
N SER A 717 -19.20 22.18 -24.74
CA SER A 717 -19.18 23.46 -24.03
C SER A 717 -17.81 24.12 -24.03
N GLY A 718 -16.75 23.43 -24.42
CA GLY A 718 -15.40 23.74 -23.92
C GLY A 718 -15.19 23.04 -22.58
N LEU A 719 -14.12 23.36 -21.86
CA LEU A 719 -13.90 22.86 -20.49
C LEU A 719 -14.04 23.98 -19.47
N PRO A 720 -15.00 23.89 -18.52
CA PRO A 720 -15.17 24.89 -17.45
C PRO A 720 -13.88 25.29 -16.73
N ARG A 721 -12.98 24.33 -16.44
CA ARG A 721 -11.69 24.61 -15.78
C ARG A 721 -10.77 25.55 -16.58
N ASN A 722 -10.95 25.64 -17.90
CA ASN A 722 -10.12 26.46 -18.78
C ASN A 722 -10.61 27.91 -18.85
N ASP A 723 -11.81 28.24 -18.33
CA ASP A 723 -12.35 29.60 -18.40
C ASP A 723 -11.43 30.63 -17.73
N VAL A 724 -10.73 30.22 -16.66
CA VAL A 724 -9.76 31.09 -15.96
C VAL A 724 -8.64 31.58 -16.87
N LEU A 725 -8.28 30.81 -17.91
CA LEU A 725 -7.20 31.13 -18.83
C LEU A 725 -7.54 32.31 -19.75
N ASN A 726 -8.84 32.58 -19.95
CA ASN A 726 -9.38 33.64 -20.81
C ASN A 726 -10.29 34.62 -20.04
N SER A 727 -10.22 34.61 -18.70
CA SER A 727 -11.01 35.48 -17.83
C SER A 727 -10.55 36.94 -17.91
N PRO A 728 -11.45 37.94 -17.77
CA PRO A 728 -11.03 39.33 -17.57
C PRO A 728 -10.22 39.54 -16.27
N GLU A 729 -10.36 38.65 -15.28
CA GLU A 729 -9.65 38.70 -13.99
C GLU A 729 -8.33 37.91 -13.98
N ARG A 730 -7.91 37.42 -15.16
CA ARG A 730 -6.76 36.53 -15.35
C ARG A 730 -5.48 37.03 -14.69
N GLU A 731 -5.14 38.31 -14.82
CA GLU A 731 -3.91 38.87 -14.24
C GLU A 731 -3.94 38.87 -12.70
N THR A 732 -5.08 39.23 -12.09
CA THR A 732 -5.26 39.20 -10.64
C THR A 732 -5.14 37.77 -10.09
N LEU A 733 -5.77 36.81 -10.77
CA LEU A 733 -5.69 35.39 -10.40
C LEU A 733 -4.27 34.84 -10.58
N ALA A 734 -3.57 35.24 -11.66
CA ALA A 734 -2.19 34.86 -11.91
C ALA A 734 -1.24 35.40 -10.83
N ALA A 735 -1.43 36.64 -10.39
CA ALA A 735 -0.65 37.25 -9.31
C ALA A 735 -0.80 36.47 -7.99
N ALA A 736 -2.03 36.08 -7.63
CA ALA A 736 -2.28 35.26 -6.44
C ALA A 736 -1.61 33.87 -6.52
N VAL A 737 -1.61 33.23 -7.70
CA VAL A 737 -0.92 31.95 -7.89
C VAL A 737 0.60 32.12 -7.84
N ARG A 738 1.14 33.19 -8.44
CA ARG A 738 2.58 33.52 -8.38
C ARG A 738 3.05 33.72 -6.94
N GLU A 739 2.30 34.48 -6.15
CA GLU A 739 2.57 34.70 -4.72
C GLU A 739 2.58 33.36 -3.95
N ARG A 740 1.54 32.54 -4.15
CA ARG A 740 1.40 31.24 -3.49
C ARG A 740 2.55 30.27 -3.80
N LEU A 741 3.07 30.32 -5.02
CA LEU A 741 4.19 29.51 -5.48
C LEU A 741 5.56 30.13 -5.12
N GLY A 742 5.60 31.34 -4.58
CA GLY A 742 6.85 32.07 -4.29
C GLY A 742 7.63 32.45 -5.55
N LEU A 743 6.95 32.71 -6.66
CA LEU A 743 7.58 33.08 -7.93
C LEU A 743 8.00 34.55 -7.90
N VAL A 744 9.18 34.84 -8.43
CA VAL A 744 9.68 36.22 -8.53
C VAL A 744 8.92 36.97 -9.62
N GLU A 745 8.53 38.21 -9.31
CA GLU A 745 7.76 39.08 -10.20
C GLU A 745 8.51 39.37 -11.51
N GLY A 746 7.77 39.53 -12.62
CA GLY A 746 8.33 39.86 -13.93
C GLY A 746 9.08 38.73 -14.65
N LYS A 747 9.33 37.58 -14.01
CA LYS A 747 10.02 36.44 -14.64
C LYS A 747 9.10 35.58 -15.50
N ARG A 748 9.66 35.04 -16.59
CA ARG A 748 8.98 34.12 -17.51
C ARG A 748 8.91 32.72 -16.90
N VAL A 749 7.74 32.08 -16.93
CA VAL A 749 7.52 30.78 -16.28
C VAL A 749 7.51 29.65 -17.31
N VAL A 750 8.39 28.67 -17.12
CA VAL A 750 8.43 27.43 -17.89
C VAL A 750 7.85 26.29 -17.07
N LEU A 751 6.76 25.69 -17.50
CA LEU A 751 6.18 24.50 -16.85
C LEU A 751 6.59 23.23 -17.60
N TYR A 752 7.33 22.35 -16.93
CA TYR A 752 7.57 20.99 -17.41
C TYR A 752 6.57 20.01 -16.81
N ALA A 753 5.66 19.49 -17.63
CA ALA A 753 4.57 18.59 -17.24
C ALA A 753 4.61 17.27 -18.04
N PRO A 754 5.53 16.34 -17.70
CA PRO A 754 5.65 15.06 -18.40
C PRO A 754 4.55 14.05 -18.01
N THR A 755 4.20 13.18 -18.95
CA THR A 755 3.23 12.10 -18.76
C THR A 755 3.75 10.96 -17.85
N TRP A 756 2.84 10.22 -17.22
CA TRP A 756 3.13 8.98 -16.49
C TRP A 756 3.63 7.82 -17.39
N ARG A 757 4.66 7.07 -16.94
CA ARG A 757 5.19 5.87 -17.61
C ARG A 757 4.94 4.60 -16.78
N ASP A 758 3.99 3.78 -17.21
CA ASP A 758 3.67 2.49 -16.56
C ASP A 758 4.86 1.52 -16.49
N TYR A 759 5.79 1.61 -17.44
CA TYR A 759 6.97 0.75 -17.54
C TYR A 759 8.20 1.31 -16.81
N ASP A 760 8.12 2.51 -16.21
CA ASP A 760 9.26 3.16 -15.54
C ASP A 760 8.89 3.71 -14.15
N ARG A 761 7.93 3.08 -13.46
CA ARG A 761 7.30 3.57 -12.21
C ARG A 761 8.28 3.89 -11.07
N LYS A 762 9.43 3.22 -11.05
CA LYS A 762 10.43 3.33 -9.98
C LYS A 762 11.43 4.45 -10.21
N ASN A 763 11.43 5.07 -11.39
CA ASN A 763 12.39 6.09 -11.75
C ASN A 763 11.98 7.46 -11.20
N ALA A 764 12.80 8.04 -10.34
CA ALA A 764 12.58 9.37 -9.77
C ALA A 764 13.15 10.49 -10.66
N MET A 765 13.93 10.15 -11.68
CA MET A 765 14.69 11.13 -12.45
C MET A 765 13.79 11.96 -13.35
N VAL A 766 13.91 13.27 -13.19
CA VAL A 766 13.44 14.25 -14.18
C VAL A 766 14.29 14.06 -15.44
N LYS A 767 13.64 13.95 -16.60
CA LYS A 767 14.31 13.65 -17.89
C LYS A 767 14.87 14.86 -18.59
N LEU A 768 14.30 16.04 -18.32
CA LEU A 768 14.83 17.31 -18.76
C LEU A 768 16.04 17.63 -17.89
N ASP A 769 17.15 17.99 -18.51
CA ASP A 769 18.36 18.47 -17.85
C ASP A 769 18.10 19.87 -17.30
N LEU A 770 17.60 19.92 -16.06
CA LEU A 770 17.24 21.17 -15.39
C LEU A 770 18.45 22.06 -15.12
N ALA A 771 19.66 21.48 -14.99
CA ALA A 771 20.87 22.25 -14.80
C ALA A 771 21.23 23.03 -16.07
N LYS A 772 21.21 22.35 -17.24
CA LYS A 772 21.39 23.03 -18.53
C LYS A 772 20.28 24.02 -18.85
N ALA A 773 19.02 23.67 -18.53
CA ALA A 773 17.91 24.60 -18.70
C ALA A 773 18.11 25.87 -17.87
N ARG A 774 18.53 25.73 -16.60
CA ARG A 774 18.83 26.88 -15.73
C ARG A 774 20.00 27.71 -16.24
N GLU A 775 21.07 27.07 -16.72
CA GLU A 775 22.22 27.75 -17.32
C GLU A 775 21.84 28.56 -18.58
N ALA A 776 21.04 27.96 -19.47
CA ALA A 776 20.68 28.58 -20.74
C ALA A 776 19.63 29.70 -20.60
N LEU A 777 18.66 29.53 -19.70
CA LEU A 777 17.54 30.46 -19.49
C LEU A 777 17.86 31.57 -18.47
N GLY A 778 18.89 31.36 -17.64
CA GLY A 778 19.36 32.35 -16.68
C GLY A 778 18.38 32.64 -15.53
N ALA A 779 18.56 33.82 -14.94
CA ALA A 779 17.79 34.26 -13.77
C ALA A 779 16.39 34.79 -14.11
N ASP A 780 16.13 35.12 -15.38
CA ASP A 780 14.86 35.72 -15.86
C ASP A 780 13.72 34.71 -15.99
N HIS A 781 14.00 33.43 -15.76
CA HIS A 781 13.02 32.35 -15.86
C HIS A 781 12.79 31.66 -14.51
N GLU A 782 11.55 31.25 -14.27
CA GLU A 782 11.19 30.28 -13.22
C GLU A 782 10.82 28.95 -13.88
N ILE A 783 11.36 27.84 -13.37
CA ILE A 783 11.11 26.50 -13.92
C ILE A 783 10.24 25.74 -12.92
N LEU A 784 9.06 25.33 -13.35
CA LEU A 784 8.13 24.51 -12.57
C LEU A 784 8.16 23.07 -13.09
N VAL A 785 8.19 22.09 -12.19
CA VAL A 785 8.11 20.67 -12.54
C VAL A 785 6.86 20.05 -11.95
N ARG A 786 5.93 19.62 -12.81
CA ARG A 786 4.74 18.86 -12.43
C ARG A 786 4.88 17.41 -12.87
N ALA A 787 5.50 16.59 -12.03
CA ALA A 787 5.56 15.17 -12.26
C ALA A 787 4.20 14.50 -12.00
N HIS A 788 4.12 13.18 -12.24
CA HIS A 788 2.93 12.43 -11.93
C HIS A 788 2.97 11.89 -10.47
N PRO A 789 1.93 12.08 -9.63
CA PRO A 789 1.94 11.66 -8.23
C PRO A 789 2.21 10.17 -7.99
N MET A 790 1.89 9.30 -8.97
CA MET A 790 2.14 7.85 -8.86
C MET A 790 3.59 7.44 -9.19
N GLN A 791 4.44 8.38 -9.61
CA GLN A 791 5.87 8.18 -9.87
C GLN A 791 6.67 8.12 -8.57
N ALA A 792 7.85 7.50 -8.64
CA ALA A 792 8.85 7.73 -7.60
C ALA A 792 9.06 9.26 -7.46
N MET A 793 9.24 9.72 -6.22
CA MET A 793 9.29 11.13 -5.87
C MET A 793 10.26 11.86 -6.80
N PRO A 794 9.78 12.82 -7.60
CA PRO A 794 10.60 13.44 -8.62
C PRO A 794 11.83 14.07 -7.96
N ALA A 795 12.99 13.85 -8.58
CA ALA A 795 14.24 14.48 -8.19
C ALA A 795 14.31 15.88 -8.80
N VAL A 796 13.54 16.81 -8.24
CA VAL A 796 13.61 18.22 -8.61
C VAL A 796 14.69 18.88 -7.73
N PRO A 797 15.78 19.39 -8.32
CA PRO A 797 16.78 20.18 -7.62
C PRO A 797 16.26 21.59 -7.32
N ASP A 798 16.81 22.26 -6.30
CA ASP A 798 16.37 23.58 -5.80
C ASP A 798 16.42 24.71 -6.85
N ILE A 799 17.07 24.48 -7.99
CA ILE A 799 17.05 25.37 -9.16
C ILE A 799 15.69 25.39 -9.89
N ALA A 800 14.71 24.59 -9.47
CA ALA A 800 13.36 24.51 -10.00
C ALA A 800 12.34 24.21 -8.89
N HIS A 801 11.07 24.56 -9.13
CA HIS A 801 9.98 24.37 -8.17
C HIS A 801 9.27 23.03 -8.42
N ASP A 802 9.18 22.16 -7.41
CA ASP A 802 8.34 20.95 -7.47
C ASP A 802 6.87 21.29 -7.17
N VAL A 803 6.06 21.33 -8.22
CA VAL A 803 4.62 21.64 -8.14
C VAL A 803 3.75 20.39 -8.37
N THR A 804 4.32 19.20 -8.19
CA THR A 804 3.66 17.91 -8.42
C THR A 804 2.39 17.72 -7.58
N THR A 805 2.38 18.23 -6.35
CA THR A 805 1.26 18.13 -5.41
C THR A 805 0.31 19.33 -5.44
N TYR A 806 0.57 20.33 -6.30
CA TYR A 806 -0.28 21.52 -6.41
C TYR A 806 -1.70 21.12 -6.85
N PRO A 807 -2.77 21.59 -6.16
CA PRO A 807 -4.12 21.05 -6.32
C PRO A 807 -4.68 21.12 -7.74
N ASP A 808 -4.70 22.32 -8.33
CA ASP A 808 -5.32 22.57 -9.63
C ASP A 808 -4.26 22.74 -10.73
N ILE A 809 -4.49 22.19 -11.91
CA ILE A 809 -3.60 22.41 -13.06
C ILE A 809 -3.91 23.74 -13.73
N ALA A 810 -5.16 24.21 -13.72
CA ALA A 810 -5.57 25.45 -14.37
C ALA A 810 -4.80 26.66 -13.82
N ASP A 811 -4.63 26.74 -12.49
CA ASP A 811 -3.78 27.72 -11.81
C ASP A 811 -2.34 27.71 -12.34
N LEU A 812 -1.74 26.54 -12.53
CA LEU A 812 -0.37 26.46 -13.05
C LEU A 812 -0.30 26.92 -14.50
N LEU A 813 -1.26 26.54 -15.33
CA LEU A 813 -1.33 26.97 -16.73
C LEU A 813 -1.52 28.48 -16.86
N LEU A 814 -2.28 29.08 -15.94
CA LEU A 814 -2.52 30.52 -15.87
C LEU A 814 -1.21 31.32 -15.79
N VAL A 815 -0.29 30.90 -14.92
CA VAL A 815 1.00 31.57 -14.71
C VAL A 815 2.09 31.13 -15.69
N THR A 816 1.86 30.08 -16.48
CA THR A 816 2.86 29.50 -17.39
C THR A 816 2.95 30.27 -18.69
N ASP A 817 4.15 30.71 -19.06
CA ASP A 817 4.43 31.37 -20.34
C ASP A 817 4.86 30.38 -21.43
N VAL A 818 5.52 29.29 -21.06
CA VAL A 818 5.91 28.21 -21.99
C VAL A 818 5.63 26.84 -21.36
N LEU A 819 4.88 26.01 -22.07
CA LEU A 819 4.62 24.63 -21.64
C LEU A 819 5.61 23.67 -22.31
N VAL A 820 6.37 22.92 -21.51
CA VAL A 820 7.12 21.75 -21.96
C VAL A 820 6.35 20.50 -21.55
N THR A 821 5.88 19.72 -22.51
CA THR A 821 5.15 18.47 -22.24
C THR A 821 5.52 17.38 -23.23
N ASP A 822 4.79 16.27 -23.27
CA ASP A 822 5.04 15.14 -24.16
C ASP A 822 3.74 14.64 -24.83
N TYR A 823 3.08 13.64 -24.27
CA TYR A 823 1.85 13.04 -24.80
C TYR A 823 0.66 13.32 -23.86
N SER A 824 0.74 14.42 -23.10
CA SER A 824 -0.23 14.78 -22.05
C SER A 824 -1.45 15.48 -22.64
N SER A 825 -2.62 15.26 -22.06
CA SER A 825 -3.84 15.99 -22.46
C SER A 825 -3.78 17.49 -22.14
N VAL A 826 -2.86 17.90 -21.27
CA VAL A 826 -2.67 19.32 -20.89
C VAL A 826 -2.33 20.23 -22.08
N MET A 827 -1.78 19.67 -23.17
CA MET A 827 -1.52 20.43 -24.40
C MET A 827 -2.80 21.01 -25.00
N PHE A 828 -3.94 20.32 -24.86
CA PHE A 828 -5.23 20.81 -25.36
C PHE A 828 -5.80 21.93 -24.50
N ASP A 829 -5.57 21.87 -23.18
CA ASP A 829 -5.99 22.93 -22.26
C ASP A 829 -5.15 24.19 -22.48
N PHE A 830 -3.82 24.03 -22.56
CA PHE A 830 -2.91 25.15 -22.70
C PHE A 830 -3.00 25.83 -24.08
N ALA A 831 -3.46 25.12 -25.12
CA ALA A 831 -3.73 25.70 -26.43
C ALA A 831 -4.72 26.88 -26.38
N ALA A 832 -5.60 26.92 -25.37
CA ALA A 832 -6.53 28.04 -25.17
C ALA A 832 -5.83 29.37 -24.85
N THR A 833 -4.56 29.34 -24.41
CA THR A 833 -3.80 30.53 -24.00
C THR A 833 -3.14 31.29 -25.15
N GLY A 834 -2.94 30.66 -26.31
CA GLY A 834 -2.13 31.23 -27.39
C GLY A 834 -0.61 31.20 -27.14
N ARG A 835 -0.15 30.58 -26.04
CA ARG A 835 1.25 30.54 -25.64
C ARG A 835 1.99 29.29 -26.15
N PRO A 836 3.31 29.37 -26.39
CA PRO A 836 4.07 28.31 -27.05
C PRO A 836 4.15 27.00 -26.25
N ILE A 837 4.15 25.88 -26.98
CA ILE A 837 4.28 24.52 -26.43
C ILE A 837 5.49 23.83 -27.07
N VAL A 838 6.35 23.23 -26.24
CA VAL A 838 7.49 22.41 -26.67
C VAL A 838 7.26 20.96 -26.25
N PHE A 839 7.42 20.02 -27.19
CA PHE A 839 7.16 18.61 -26.94
C PHE A 839 8.45 17.81 -26.77
N TYR A 840 8.73 17.34 -25.55
CA TYR A 840 9.87 16.48 -25.25
C TYR A 840 9.51 14.99 -25.42
N GLY A 841 9.49 14.54 -26.68
CA GLY A 841 9.08 13.20 -27.12
C GLY A 841 10.18 12.12 -27.09
N TYR A 842 11.08 12.14 -26.11
CA TYR A 842 12.27 11.26 -26.05
C TYR A 842 11.99 9.75 -26.11
N ASP A 843 10.76 9.33 -25.77
CA ASP A 843 10.32 7.92 -25.75
C ASP A 843 9.08 7.66 -26.62
N LEU A 844 8.79 8.52 -27.61
CA LEU A 844 7.50 8.55 -28.34
C LEU A 844 7.15 7.18 -28.97
N ALA A 845 8.10 6.58 -29.69
CA ALA A 845 7.89 5.28 -30.34
C ALA A 845 7.50 4.18 -29.34
N LYS A 846 8.22 4.13 -28.21
CA LYS A 846 7.96 3.18 -27.12
C LYS A 846 6.62 3.47 -26.44
N TYR A 847 6.32 4.74 -26.20
CA TYR A 847 5.09 5.17 -25.54
C TYR A 847 3.85 4.84 -26.38
N SER A 848 3.87 5.22 -27.66
CA SER A 848 2.78 4.99 -28.62
C SER A 848 2.45 3.49 -28.74
N THR A 849 3.47 2.64 -28.83
CA THR A 849 3.30 1.18 -28.91
C THR A 849 2.65 0.59 -27.64
N LYS A 850 2.99 1.12 -26.45
CA LYS A 850 2.51 0.57 -25.17
C LYS A 850 1.13 1.08 -24.78
N ARG A 851 0.87 2.38 -24.95
CA ARG A 851 -0.36 3.03 -24.47
C ARG A 851 -1.38 3.28 -25.59
N GLY A 852 -0.92 3.49 -26.82
CA GLY A 852 -1.72 3.97 -27.94
C GLY A 852 -2.02 5.47 -27.80
N LEU A 853 -1.78 6.22 -28.87
CA LEU A 853 -2.16 7.63 -29.00
C LEU A 853 -3.28 7.78 -30.03
N TYR A 854 -4.05 8.86 -29.93
CA TYR A 854 -5.03 9.25 -30.95
C TYR A 854 -4.44 10.22 -31.97
N LEU A 855 -3.45 11.02 -31.57
CA LEU A 855 -2.78 11.98 -32.43
C LEU A 855 -1.44 11.45 -32.92
N ASP A 856 -1.07 11.86 -34.14
CA ASP A 856 0.30 11.78 -34.63
C ASP A 856 1.01 13.10 -34.31
N LEU A 857 1.73 13.14 -33.19
CA LEU A 857 2.30 14.39 -32.67
C LEU A 857 3.30 15.06 -33.62
N PRO A 858 4.27 14.36 -34.25
CA PRO A 858 5.14 14.97 -35.27
C PRO A 858 4.38 15.79 -36.32
N GLU A 859 3.25 15.27 -36.81
CA GLU A 859 2.45 15.94 -37.84
C GLU A 859 1.48 16.99 -37.27
N GLN A 860 0.92 16.76 -36.08
CA GLN A 860 -0.24 17.52 -35.60
C GLN A 860 0.08 18.46 -34.43
N ALA A 861 1.26 18.37 -33.80
CA ALA A 861 1.58 19.19 -32.64
C ALA A 861 1.62 20.71 -32.97
N PRO A 862 1.17 21.58 -32.06
CA PRO A 862 1.22 23.05 -32.20
C PRO A 862 2.62 23.64 -31.96
N GLY A 863 3.66 22.81 -31.91
CA GLY A 863 5.03 23.20 -31.62
C GLY A 863 6.01 22.06 -31.89
N PRO A 864 7.32 22.29 -31.70
CA PRO A 864 8.34 21.33 -32.09
C PRO A 864 8.30 20.06 -31.21
N VAL A 865 8.46 18.91 -31.86
CA VAL A 865 8.61 17.60 -31.20
C VAL A 865 10.07 17.20 -31.21
N LEU A 866 10.68 17.24 -30.02
CA LEU A 866 12.12 17.13 -29.80
C LEU A 866 12.45 15.85 -29.04
N SER A 867 13.61 15.28 -29.33
CA SER A 867 14.00 13.95 -28.86
C SER A 867 15.02 14.01 -27.73
N THR A 868 15.75 15.12 -27.61
CA THR A 868 16.81 15.29 -26.62
C THR A 868 16.56 16.49 -25.71
N SER A 869 17.10 16.43 -24.49
CA SER A 869 17.03 17.55 -23.56
C SER A 869 17.74 18.80 -24.09
N SER A 870 18.83 18.65 -24.84
CA SER A 870 19.56 19.80 -25.40
C SER A 870 18.70 20.55 -26.41
N GLU A 871 18.06 19.84 -27.34
CA GLU A 871 17.14 20.44 -28.31
C GLU A 871 16.01 21.23 -27.63
N VAL A 872 15.45 20.69 -26.54
CA VAL A 872 14.42 21.39 -25.76
C VAL A 872 14.96 22.68 -25.17
N VAL A 873 16.16 22.65 -24.58
CA VAL A 873 16.79 23.84 -23.99
C VAL A 873 17.09 24.89 -25.07
N ASP A 874 17.58 24.47 -26.24
CA ASP A 874 17.82 25.37 -27.37
C ASP A 874 16.52 26.03 -27.85
N ALA A 875 15.44 25.26 -27.98
CA ALA A 875 14.13 25.79 -28.35
C ALA A 875 13.56 26.78 -27.31
N LEU A 876 13.80 26.55 -26.03
CA LEU A 876 13.37 27.47 -24.97
C LEU A 876 14.15 28.80 -25.01
N ARG A 877 15.42 28.78 -25.46
CA ARG A 877 16.26 29.97 -25.56
C ARG A 877 15.77 30.96 -26.63
N SER A 878 15.26 30.43 -27.74
CA SER A 878 14.71 31.20 -28.87
C SER A 878 13.20 30.99 -28.99
N ILE A 879 12.49 30.94 -27.86
CA ILE A 879 11.08 30.50 -27.84
C ILE A 879 10.16 31.41 -28.65
N ASP A 880 10.46 32.71 -28.76
CA ASP A 880 9.66 33.66 -29.52
C ASP A 880 9.77 33.38 -31.04
N ASP A 881 10.97 33.03 -31.54
CA ASP A 881 11.17 32.58 -32.93
C ASP A 881 10.50 31.23 -33.18
N VAL A 882 10.60 30.30 -32.23
CA VAL A 882 9.92 29.00 -32.29
C VAL A 882 8.40 29.19 -32.36
N ALA A 883 7.84 30.10 -31.56
CA ALA A 883 6.43 30.42 -31.55
C ALA A 883 5.99 31.00 -32.91
N ALA A 884 6.75 31.96 -33.45
CA ALA A 884 6.49 32.55 -34.77
C ALA A 884 6.51 31.49 -35.88
N ALA A 885 7.50 30.60 -35.88
CA ALA A 885 7.63 29.53 -36.86
C ALA A 885 6.49 28.48 -36.81
N HIS A 886 5.78 28.38 -35.69
CA HIS A 886 4.69 27.41 -35.49
C HIS A 886 3.30 28.06 -35.39
N ALA A 887 3.17 29.37 -35.62
CA ALA A 887 1.93 30.11 -35.40
C ALA A 887 0.72 29.50 -36.17
N ASP A 888 0.89 29.18 -37.45
CA ASP A 888 -0.18 28.59 -38.27
C ASP A 888 -0.62 27.21 -37.75
N ARG A 889 0.35 26.38 -37.33
CA ARG A 889 0.06 25.07 -36.73
C ARG A 889 -0.64 25.22 -35.38
N TYR A 890 -0.24 26.22 -34.60
CA TYR A 890 -0.86 26.52 -33.32
C TYR A 890 -2.32 26.92 -33.49
N GLU A 891 -2.61 27.86 -34.40
CA GLU A 891 -3.98 28.32 -34.66
C GLU A 891 -4.85 27.19 -35.21
N ALA A 892 -4.33 26.36 -36.13
CA ALA A 892 -5.03 25.18 -36.61
C ALA A 892 -5.34 24.18 -35.48
N PHE A 893 -4.38 23.96 -34.57
CA PHE A 893 -4.57 23.09 -33.41
C PHE A 893 -5.61 23.67 -32.45
N ARG A 894 -5.54 24.96 -32.13
CA ARG A 894 -6.51 25.64 -31.25
C ARG A 894 -7.92 25.57 -31.83
N ALA A 895 -8.08 25.86 -33.12
CA ALA A 895 -9.37 25.77 -33.80
C ALA A 895 -9.93 24.34 -33.80
N ALA A 896 -9.08 23.32 -33.94
CA ALA A 896 -9.51 21.93 -33.94
C ALA A 896 -9.89 21.39 -32.54
N TYR A 897 -9.12 21.75 -31.51
CA TYR A 897 -9.18 21.08 -30.21
C TYR A 897 -9.71 21.93 -29.05
N ALA A 898 -9.66 23.26 -29.14
CA ALA A 898 -10.15 24.18 -28.12
C ALA A 898 -11.04 25.33 -28.67
N PRO A 899 -11.96 25.08 -29.64
CA PRO A 899 -12.73 26.14 -30.29
C PRO A 899 -13.74 26.86 -29.38
N LYS A 900 -14.06 26.28 -28.21
CA LYS A 900 -15.06 26.80 -27.26
C LYS A 900 -14.48 27.15 -25.88
N ASP A 901 -13.15 27.15 -25.72
CA ASP A 901 -12.49 27.58 -24.49
C ASP A 901 -12.30 29.11 -24.50
N ASP A 902 -13.41 29.84 -24.63
CA ASP A 902 -13.49 31.29 -24.81
C ASP A 902 -13.85 32.04 -23.51
N GLY A 903 -13.67 31.41 -22.35
CA GLY A 903 -14.02 31.96 -21.05
C GLY A 903 -15.52 31.84 -20.69
N LYS A 904 -16.31 31.12 -21.49
CA LYS A 904 -17.76 30.96 -21.31
C LYS A 904 -18.21 29.51 -21.19
N ALA A 905 -17.30 28.56 -21.07
CA ALA A 905 -17.65 27.13 -21.02
C ALA A 905 -18.50 26.81 -19.79
N THR A 906 -18.15 27.34 -18.62
CA THR A 906 -18.88 27.15 -17.36
C THR A 906 -20.28 27.71 -17.44
N ALA A 907 -20.44 28.92 -18.00
CA ALA A 907 -21.74 29.55 -18.15
C ALA A 907 -22.68 28.69 -19.02
N ARG A 908 -22.19 28.18 -20.17
CA ARG A 908 -22.97 27.26 -21.02
C ARG A 908 -23.43 26.01 -20.29
N VAL A 909 -22.56 25.42 -19.45
CA VAL A 909 -22.90 24.22 -18.68
C VAL A 909 -23.97 24.54 -17.63
N VAL A 910 -23.85 25.68 -16.94
CA VAL A 910 -24.81 26.09 -15.91
C VAL A 910 -26.18 26.44 -16.54
N ASP A 911 -26.18 27.14 -17.67
CA ASP A 911 -27.38 27.46 -18.45
C ASP A 911 -28.11 26.20 -18.93
N HIS A 912 -27.36 25.19 -19.37
CA HIS A 912 -27.93 23.94 -19.92
C HIS A 912 -28.58 23.04 -18.85
N LEU A 913 -28.04 23.02 -17.63
CA LEU A 913 -28.39 22.02 -16.63
C LEU A 913 -29.14 22.52 -15.40
N PHE A 914 -28.97 23.80 -15.04
CA PHE A 914 -29.43 24.31 -13.75
C PHE A 914 -30.36 25.52 -13.87
N SER A 915 -30.62 26.00 -15.09
CA SER A 915 -31.48 27.16 -15.35
C SER A 915 -32.94 26.79 -15.60
#